data_AF-A0A957M0N7-F1
#
_entry.id   AF-A0A957M0N7-F1
#
_cell.length_a   1.000
_cell.length_b   1.000
_cell.length_c   1.000
_cell.angle_alpha   90.00
_cell.angle_beta   90.00
_cell.angle_gamma   90.00
#
_symmetry.space_group_name_H-M   'P 1'
#
loop_
_entity.id
_entity.type
_entity.pdbx_description
1 polymer ?
#
loop_
_entity_poly.entity_id
_entity_poly.type
_entity_poly.pdbx_seq_one_letter_code
_entity_poly.pdbx_strand_id
1 'polypeptide(L)'
;MQTMTLPTELFDRRQLITNPVELIAYEVDAGFDRGKPDAAFFPQSSADVSRLARWAKQAGMPLIPRGAGTGLAGGAIAEEGGIIIPSSRMNQLLELDVRGRTACVQSGLVNLTLDGLAKAAGLYYPPDPASGRSSVLGGNIGANAGGPHCFKYGVTSNYVMGLTVVLADGEIVSLGGQAYDYPEYDLTALVVGSEGTLGIVTEATLRLIAHPPGVMTMMVSFESEIAAGKAVSAVIAAGLTPAAMELMDQRSMRMIEAFTGAGLPVDAGAALIVEVDGYAAGLGVQMDEIIDLLRANGGDDFRIATTEEERQKIWYGRKSAAGAFSRLSPNYVLTDITVRRSLLGEVVAQVTEVCDRYDVRTANFYHAGDGNLHPLILCDLRDEELMERVHKAGQEIIRICLERDGSISGEHGIGIEKRGYMAQMYSGAELAAMLDIRDIFNPDGILNPGKVFPADIPAPKAQPPVLPPDDVFAPENAEEAAAGLLALAQAGRSVRIGSAARGDRAGAHRWLSTAKLSGVIDFEPDDLFITVGAGTPLVEVQTFLAEYGLQTPLASPWPQASIGGLAAANANAPLRMRYGGLRDNVLCTTVALANGRVIRAGRPLVKNSAGYDLPKLFVGSQGTLGLLCDVTLKLTPLPRARRTLAVPAPTMAAGLVLADAALHHALVASAVLLVEGANVPMLAASPYVFLYTAEGPAEDVEAELALVEQALRRAGAHLIVESDATGLAAWTHFLAASKPDDLLLRMGVPAKALAAYLADIAPGDTLAACIDCACGLIYAKAAPGNGMEAAALTRALRQPALALGGYVVTLSAHRQGDDVIDRWGYRPSSLRLMQQLKQRWDPSGVLNPD
;
A
#
# COMPACT_ATOMS: atom_id res chain seq x y z
N MET A 1 18.16 41.82 1.93
CA MET A 1 18.23 40.73 0.95
C MET A 1 19.68 40.56 0.52
N GLN A 2 20.38 39.59 1.09
CA GLN A 2 21.65 39.13 0.51
C GLN A 2 21.30 38.37 -0.77
N THR A 3 21.86 38.75 -1.91
CA THR A 3 21.76 37.97 -3.15
C THR A 3 22.37 36.59 -2.89
N MET A 4 21.50 35.58 -2.80
CA MET A 4 21.90 34.19 -2.64
C MET A 4 22.78 33.79 -3.83
N THR A 5 24.04 33.51 -3.57
CA THR A 5 24.94 32.96 -4.58
C THR A 5 25.07 31.48 -4.27
N LEU A 6 24.24 30.65 -4.91
CA LEU A 6 24.50 29.22 -4.95
C LEU A 6 25.93 29.03 -5.46
N PRO A 7 26.79 28.29 -4.74
CA PRO A 7 28.18 28.17 -5.13
C PRO A 7 28.25 27.44 -6.47
N THR A 8 28.49 28.19 -7.55
CA THR A 8 28.62 27.65 -8.91
C THR A 8 29.83 26.72 -9.05
N GLU A 9 30.67 26.63 -8.02
CA GLU A 9 31.75 25.66 -7.89
C GLU A 9 31.24 24.27 -7.46
N LEU A 10 30.09 24.18 -6.76
CA LEU A 10 29.52 22.90 -6.29
C LEU A 10 28.59 22.25 -7.31
N PHE A 11 28.02 23.03 -8.23
CA PHE A 11 26.98 22.57 -9.16
C PHE A 11 27.23 23.10 -10.58
N ASP A 12 27.00 22.26 -11.59
CA ASP A 12 27.03 22.70 -12.99
C ASP A 12 25.96 23.77 -13.22
N ARG A 13 26.34 24.89 -13.85
CA ARG A 13 25.40 25.98 -14.18
C ARG A 13 24.19 25.50 -14.97
N ARG A 14 24.32 24.44 -15.78
CA ARG A 14 23.21 23.84 -16.54
C ARG A 14 22.16 23.17 -15.66
N GLN A 15 22.49 22.88 -14.40
CA GLN A 15 21.55 22.31 -13.42
C GLN A 15 20.79 23.38 -12.66
N LEU A 16 21.07 24.67 -12.87
CA LEU A 16 20.54 25.72 -12.02
C LEU A 16 19.81 26.81 -12.81
N ILE A 17 18.59 27.13 -12.39
CA ILE A 17 17.83 28.31 -12.80
C ILE A 17 17.73 29.26 -11.62
N THR A 18 18.18 30.50 -11.81
CA THR A 18 18.06 31.61 -10.84
C THR A 18 17.47 32.88 -11.45
N ASN A 19 17.22 32.90 -12.77
CA ASN A 19 16.60 34.03 -13.43
C ASN A 19 15.16 34.18 -12.95
N PRO A 20 14.77 35.32 -12.35
CA PRO A 20 13.43 35.51 -11.81
C PRO A 20 12.30 35.29 -12.83
N VAL A 21 12.54 35.56 -14.12
CA VAL A 21 11.55 35.34 -15.18
C VAL A 21 11.33 33.85 -15.45
N GLU A 22 12.40 33.06 -15.45
CA GLU A 22 12.33 31.61 -15.65
C GLU A 22 11.72 30.90 -14.42
N LEU A 23 11.90 31.47 -13.23
CA LEU A 23 11.35 30.94 -11.99
C LEU A 23 9.82 31.05 -11.88
N ILE A 24 9.16 31.91 -12.67
CA ILE A 24 7.69 32.06 -12.68
C ILE A 24 7.00 30.70 -12.96
N ALA A 25 7.59 29.85 -13.80
CA ALA A 25 7.05 28.53 -14.12
C ALA A 25 7.04 27.53 -12.94
N TYR A 26 7.72 27.86 -11.84
CA TYR A 26 7.84 27.04 -10.64
C TYR A 26 7.11 27.64 -9.44
N GLU A 27 6.43 28.77 -9.61
CA GLU A 27 5.72 29.44 -8.51
C GLU A 27 4.40 28.77 -8.13
N VAL A 28 3.87 27.90 -9.01
CA VAL A 28 2.57 27.23 -8.86
C VAL A 28 2.70 25.74 -9.17
N ASP A 29 1.77 24.93 -8.69
CA ASP A 29 1.43 23.62 -9.27
C ASP A 29 0.10 23.71 -10.01
N ALA A 30 -0.69 22.63 -10.08
CA ALA A 30 -2.00 22.65 -10.73
C ALA A 30 -3.11 23.15 -9.80
N GLY A 31 -2.80 23.45 -8.53
CA GLY A 31 -3.69 24.10 -7.56
C GLY A 31 -3.66 25.64 -7.67
N PHE A 32 -4.10 26.31 -6.60
CA PHE A 32 -4.24 27.76 -6.56
C PHE A 32 -3.17 28.50 -5.76
N ASP A 33 -2.52 27.81 -4.84
CA ASP A 33 -1.48 28.40 -4.02
C ASP A 33 -0.31 28.89 -4.90
N ARG A 34 0.44 29.85 -4.37
CA ARG A 34 1.61 30.40 -5.05
C ARG A 34 2.72 30.70 -4.07
N GLY A 35 3.96 30.38 -4.44
CA GLY A 35 5.14 30.63 -3.63
C GLY A 35 6.35 30.87 -4.50
N LYS A 36 7.15 31.90 -4.20
CA LYS A 36 8.28 32.31 -5.04
C LYS A 36 9.55 31.54 -4.65
N PRO A 37 10.10 30.67 -5.50
CA PRO A 37 11.36 30.01 -5.21
C PRO A 37 12.56 30.95 -5.39
N ASP A 38 13.65 30.65 -4.69
CA ASP A 38 14.94 31.33 -4.86
C ASP A 38 15.75 30.73 -6.02
N ALA A 39 15.55 29.43 -6.31
CA ALA A 39 16.15 28.75 -7.44
C ALA A 39 15.39 27.46 -7.83
N ALA A 40 15.67 26.93 -9.01
CA ALA A 40 15.32 25.55 -9.39
C ALA A 40 16.58 24.75 -9.74
N PHE A 41 16.77 23.60 -9.12
CA PHE A 41 17.91 22.70 -9.31
C PHE A 41 17.49 21.38 -9.98
N PHE A 42 18.12 21.04 -11.11
CA PHE A 42 17.81 19.84 -11.90
C PHE A 42 18.87 18.75 -11.68
N PRO A 43 18.70 17.86 -10.69
CA PRO A 43 19.62 16.77 -10.43
C PRO A 43 19.63 15.77 -11.59
N GLN A 44 20.77 15.09 -11.76
CA GLN A 44 20.91 13.97 -12.70
C GLN A 44 21.16 12.64 -11.97
N SER A 45 21.36 12.68 -10.66
CA SER A 45 21.66 11.52 -9.83
C SER A 45 21.29 11.74 -8.37
N SER A 46 21.16 10.64 -7.62
CA SER A 46 21.03 10.67 -6.15
C SER A 46 22.19 11.42 -5.48
N ALA A 47 23.39 11.34 -6.05
CA ALA A 47 24.57 12.06 -5.56
C ALA A 47 24.44 13.59 -5.71
N ASP A 48 23.77 14.09 -6.74
CA ASP A 48 23.52 15.52 -6.93
C ASP A 48 22.58 16.05 -5.86
N VAL A 49 21.46 15.36 -5.64
CA VAL A 49 20.48 15.70 -4.59
C VAL A 49 21.14 15.65 -3.21
N SER A 50 21.96 14.63 -2.96
CA SER A 50 22.74 14.49 -1.72
C SER A 50 23.72 15.65 -1.48
N ARG A 51 24.44 16.11 -2.52
CA ARG A 51 25.30 17.31 -2.42
C ARG A 51 24.49 18.57 -2.14
N LEU A 52 23.33 18.72 -2.79
CA LEU A 52 22.42 19.84 -2.56
C LEU A 52 21.89 19.85 -1.12
N ALA A 53 21.41 18.71 -0.61
CA ALA A 53 20.90 18.58 0.76
C ALA A 53 21.94 18.97 1.82
N ARG A 54 23.20 18.49 1.69
CA ARG A 54 24.28 18.89 2.59
C ARG A 54 24.54 20.39 2.59
N TRP A 55 24.58 21.01 1.41
CA TRP A 55 24.76 22.46 1.30
C TRP A 55 23.55 23.22 1.88
N ALA A 56 22.34 22.79 1.55
CA ALA A 56 21.09 23.43 1.97
C ALA A 56 20.93 23.40 3.48
N LYS A 57 21.27 22.27 4.13
CA LYS A 57 21.33 22.16 5.58
C LYS A 57 22.28 23.18 6.21
N GLN A 58 23.49 23.33 5.67
CA GLN A 58 24.46 24.33 6.16
C GLN A 58 23.98 25.77 5.95
N ALA A 59 23.24 26.01 4.87
CA ALA A 59 22.70 27.31 4.52
C ALA A 59 21.34 27.63 5.18
N GLY A 60 20.71 26.67 5.87
CA GLY A 60 19.33 26.80 6.35
C GLY A 60 18.31 27.00 5.22
N MET A 61 18.57 26.40 4.05
CA MET A 61 17.80 26.62 2.83
C MET A 61 16.72 25.53 2.64
N PRO A 62 15.44 25.89 2.47
CA PRO A 62 14.40 24.93 2.15
C PRO A 62 14.62 24.21 0.82
N LEU A 63 14.27 22.93 0.79
CA LEU A 63 14.29 22.08 -0.40
C LEU A 63 12.89 21.55 -0.68
N ILE A 64 12.41 21.76 -1.90
CA ILE A 64 11.07 21.40 -2.34
C ILE A 64 11.19 20.41 -3.49
N PRO A 65 11.11 19.09 -3.23
CA PRO A 65 11.05 18.11 -4.31
C PRO A 65 9.81 18.36 -5.18
N ARG A 66 10.02 18.28 -6.50
CA ARG A 66 8.96 18.51 -7.48
C ARG A 66 9.01 17.46 -8.57
N GLY A 67 7.86 16.85 -8.85
CA GLY A 67 7.66 16.03 -10.06
C GLY A 67 7.40 16.91 -11.28
N ALA A 68 6.30 16.65 -11.98
CA ALA A 68 5.83 17.46 -13.10
C ALA A 68 5.05 18.72 -12.68
N GLY A 69 4.74 18.90 -11.38
CA GLY A 69 3.92 20.01 -10.90
C GLY A 69 2.42 19.84 -11.20
N THR A 70 1.95 18.60 -11.33
CA THR A 70 0.54 18.26 -11.62
C THR A 70 -0.33 18.09 -10.37
N GLY A 71 0.24 18.25 -9.18
CA GLY A 71 -0.49 18.13 -7.91
C GLY A 71 -1.45 19.30 -7.70
N LEU A 72 -2.51 19.07 -6.93
CA LEU A 72 -3.60 20.03 -6.70
C LEU A 72 -3.62 20.62 -5.29
N ALA A 73 -2.83 20.06 -4.37
CA ALA A 73 -2.83 20.43 -2.95
C ALA A 73 -1.77 21.48 -2.57
N GLY A 74 -0.96 21.99 -3.51
CA GLY A 74 0.12 22.94 -3.22
C GLY A 74 1.42 22.29 -2.72
N GLY A 75 1.53 20.96 -2.76
CA GLY A 75 2.69 20.22 -2.25
C GLY A 75 4.01 20.51 -3.01
N ALA A 76 3.93 20.99 -4.26
CA ALA A 76 5.09 21.27 -5.11
C ALA A 76 5.47 22.77 -5.16
N ILE A 77 5.01 23.56 -4.18
CA ILE A 77 5.17 25.03 -4.12
C ILE A 77 6.18 25.45 -3.04
N ALA A 78 6.98 26.46 -3.36
CA ALA A 78 7.93 27.09 -2.45
C ALA A 78 7.26 28.18 -1.57
N GLU A 79 6.34 27.79 -0.69
CA GLU A 79 5.62 28.72 0.21
C GLU A 79 6.57 29.60 1.04
N GLU A 80 7.63 29.01 1.58
CA GLU A 80 8.65 29.69 2.40
C GLU A 80 9.94 30.02 1.62
N GLY A 81 9.86 30.07 0.28
CA GLY A 81 11.04 30.21 -0.59
C GLY A 81 11.85 28.91 -0.73
N GLY A 82 13.12 29.03 -1.08
CA GLY A 82 14.04 27.90 -1.20
C GLY A 82 14.24 27.37 -2.63
N ILE A 83 14.70 26.12 -2.71
CA ILE A 83 15.12 25.49 -3.96
C ILE A 83 14.11 24.42 -4.37
N ILE A 84 13.47 24.64 -5.51
CA ILE A 84 12.65 23.61 -6.18
C ILE A 84 13.58 22.58 -6.83
N ILE A 85 13.27 21.30 -6.69
CA ILE A 85 14.09 20.19 -7.24
C ILE A 85 13.25 19.37 -8.21
N PRO A 86 13.16 19.75 -9.51
CA PRO A 86 12.45 18.97 -10.50
C PRO A 86 13.15 17.64 -10.79
N SER A 87 12.45 16.51 -10.73
CA SER A 87 13.01 15.18 -11.04
C SER A 87 13.14 14.89 -12.54
N SER A 88 12.77 15.84 -13.43
CA SER A 88 12.61 15.60 -14.86
C SER A 88 13.86 15.10 -15.61
N ARG A 89 15.07 15.29 -15.04
CA ARG A 89 16.33 14.79 -15.60
C ARG A 89 16.78 13.44 -15.04
N MET A 90 16.05 12.91 -14.06
CA MET A 90 16.21 11.56 -13.50
C MET A 90 15.04 10.70 -13.98
N ASN A 91 14.98 10.40 -15.28
CA ASN A 91 13.80 9.85 -15.94
C ASN A 91 14.02 8.48 -16.60
N GLN A 92 15.00 7.71 -16.13
CA GLN A 92 15.34 6.42 -16.71
C GLN A 92 14.59 5.25 -16.06
N LEU A 93 14.22 4.27 -16.89
CA LEU A 93 14.00 2.89 -16.44
C LEU A 93 15.39 2.25 -16.25
N LEU A 94 15.73 1.88 -15.02
CA LEU A 94 17.02 1.29 -14.66
C LEU A 94 17.02 -0.22 -14.91
N GLU A 95 15.89 -0.88 -14.62
CA GLU A 95 15.72 -2.33 -14.83
C GLU A 95 14.23 -2.66 -15.01
N LEU A 96 13.92 -3.59 -15.92
CA LEU A 96 12.62 -4.27 -16.00
C LEU A 96 12.86 -5.77 -15.86
N ASP A 97 12.49 -6.32 -14.71
CA ASP A 97 12.59 -7.73 -14.40
C ASP A 97 11.24 -8.41 -14.65
N VAL A 98 11.09 -9.02 -15.83
CA VAL A 98 9.86 -9.72 -16.23
C VAL A 98 9.60 -10.94 -15.33
N ARG A 99 10.68 -11.65 -14.95
CA ARG A 99 10.60 -12.87 -14.15
C ARG A 99 10.14 -12.56 -12.73
N GLY A 100 10.77 -11.58 -12.09
CA GLY A 100 10.41 -11.14 -10.74
C GLY A 100 9.24 -10.16 -10.71
N ARG A 101 8.73 -9.72 -11.86
CA ARG A 101 7.67 -8.72 -12.03
C ARG A 101 7.97 -7.45 -11.24
N THR A 102 9.15 -6.90 -11.46
CA THR A 102 9.55 -5.64 -10.85
C THR A 102 10.16 -4.70 -11.88
N ALA A 103 10.10 -3.40 -11.59
CA ALA A 103 10.80 -2.37 -12.33
C ALA A 103 11.57 -1.46 -11.37
N CYS A 104 12.84 -1.22 -11.65
CA CYS A 104 13.63 -0.18 -10.98
C CYS A 104 13.66 1.06 -11.87
N VAL A 105 13.28 2.21 -11.31
CA VAL A 105 13.04 3.44 -12.07
C VAL A 105 13.58 4.65 -11.32
N GLN A 106 13.97 5.69 -12.05
CA GLN A 106 14.23 6.99 -11.46
C GLN A 106 12.93 7.79 -11.27
N SER A 107 12.91 8.70 -10.29
CA SER A 107 11.70 9.40 -9.83
C SER A 107 11.07 10.37 -10.86
N GLY A 108 11.78 10.71 -11.92
CA GLY A 108 11.29 11.53 -13.04
C GLY A 108 10.68 10.74 -14.20
N LEU A 109 10.63 9.40 -14.14
CA LEU A 109 9.98 8.61 -15.19
C LEU A 109 8.47 8.85 -15.17
N VAL A 110 7.88 9.08 -16.34
CA VAL A 110 6.43 9.32 -16.50
C VAL A 110 5.65 8.02 -16.23
N ASN A 111 4.53 8.12 -15.50
CA ASN A 111 3.72 6.98 -15.08
C ASN A 111 3.31 6.08 -16.26
N LEU A 112 2.70 6.68 -17.28
CA LEU A 112 2.20 5.94 -18.44
C LEU A 112 3.34 5.35 -19.30
N THR A 113 4.54 5.93 -19.24
CA THR A 113 5.72 5.35 -19.91
C THR A 113 6.10 4.02 -19.26
N LEU A 114 6.12 3.95 -17.92
CA LEU A 114 6.36 2.68 -17.21
C LEU A 114 5.29 1.65 -17.56
N ASP A 115 4.01 2.03 -17.49
CA ASP A 115 2.90 1.13 -17.80
C ASP A 115 2.99 0.58 -19.24
N GLY A 116 3.27 1.44 -20.22
CA GLY A 116 3.46 1.02 -21.61
C GLY A 116 4.62 0.03 -21.79
N LEU A 117 5.75 0.26 -21.11
CA LEU A 117 6.90 -0.66 -21.14
C LEU A 117 6.59 -1.99 -20.46
N ALA A 118 5.86 -1.97 -19.34
CA ALA A 118 5.42 -3.18 -18.65
C ALA A 118 4.46 -4.01 -19.52
N LYS A 119 3.46 -3.36 -20.14
CA LYS A 119 2.48 -4.00 -21.03
C LYS A 119 3.12 -4.65 -22.25
N ALA A 120 4.14 -4.01 -22.83
CA ALA A 120 4.93 -4.60 -23.91
C ALA A 120 5.63 -5.91 -23.49
N ALA A 121 5.90 -6.11 -22.19
CA ALA A 121 6.46 -7.32 -21.62
C ALA A 121 5.41 -8.28 -21.01
N GLY A 122 4.11 -8.05 -21.25
CA GLY A 122 3.02 -8.86 -20.68
C GLY A 122 2.71 -8.57 -19.22
N LEU A 123 3.23 -7.47 -18.67
CA LEU A 123 3.04 -7.03 -17.30
C LEU A 123 2.22 -5.73 -17.24
N TYR A 124 1.82 -5.31 -16.05
CA TYR A 124 0.98 -4.14 -15.84
C TYR A 124 1.44 -3.39 -14.59
N TYR A 125 1.57 -2.06 -14.70
CA TYR A 125 1.71 -1.15 -13.56
C TYR A 125 0.36 -0.47 -13.28
N PRO A 126 -0.38 -0.91 -12.25
CA PRO A 126 -1.79 -0.55 -12.12
C PRO A 126 -2.13 0.90 -11.76
N PRO A 127 -1.37 1.61 -10.91
CA PRO A 127 -1.70 2.98 -10.56
C PRO A 127 -1.83 3.89 -11.79
N ASP A 128 -3.02 4.46 -11.98
CA ASP A 128 -3.43 5.17 -13.18
C ASP A 128 -4.03 6.57 -12.89
N PRO A 129 -3.30 7.47 -12.21
CA PRO A 129 -3.81 8.80 -11.92
C PRO A 129 -4.27 9.52 -13.19
N ALA A 130 -5.28 10.37 -13.07
CA ALA A 130 -5.83 11.10 -14.23
C ALA A 130 -4.74 11.89 -14.99
N SER A 131 -3.71 12.35 -14.28
CA SER A 131 -2.53 13.03 -14.82
C SER A 131 -1.44 12.09 -15.35
N GLY A 132 -1.64 10.77 -15.43
CA GLY A 132 -0.58 9.77 -15.68
C GLY A 132 0.18 9.92 -17.01
N ARG A 133 -0.36 10.70 -17.95
CA ARG A 133 0.33 11.11 -19.19
C ARG A 133 1.47 12.11 -18.96
N SER A 134 1.45 12.83 -17.84
CA SER A 134 2.40 13.88 -17.49
C SER A 134 3.00 13.73 -16.10
N SER A 135 2.28 13.14 -15.14
CA SER A 135 2.82 12.90 -13.80
C SER A 135 3.94 11.87 -13.84
N VAL A 136 4.91 12.09 -12.95
CA VAL A 136 6.12 11.26 -12.82
C VAL A 136 6.07 10.46 -11.52
N LEU A 137 6.74 9.32 -11.50
CA LEU A 137 6.64 8.34 -10.42
C LEU A 137 7.02 8.92 -9.04
N GLY A 138 7.99 9.82 -8.97
CA GLY A 138 8.34 10.52 -7.72
C GLY A 138 7.21 11.39 -7.17
N GLY A 139 6.44 12.05 -8.04
CA GLY A 139 5.25 12.79 -7.64
C GLY A 139 4.12 11.87 -7.19
N ASN A 140 3.92 10.76 -7.91
CA ASN A 140 2.93 9.75 -7.55
C ASN A 140 3.25 9.11 -6.19
N ILE A 141 4.53 8.80 -5.93
CA ILE A 141 5.01 8.34 -4.63
C ILE A 141 4.78 9.40 -3.56
N GLY A 142 5.13 10.66 -3.82
CA GLY A 142 4.93 11.76 -2.87
C GLY A 142 3.47 11.98 -2.46
N ALA A 143 2.53 11.77 -3.37
CA ALA A 143 1.09 11.93 -3.12
C ALA A 143 0.34 10.63 -2.79
N ASN A 144 1.03 9.47 -2.79
CA ASN A 144 0.39 8.15 -2.77
C ASN A 144 -0.72 8.02 -3.83
N ALA A 145 -0.42 8.46 -5.06
CA ALA A 145 -1.43 8.65 -6.09
C ALA A 145 -2.26 7.38 -6.36
N GLY A 146 -3.56 7.61 -6.56
CA GLY A 146 -4.53 6.62 -6.98
C GLY A 146 -4.99 6.82 -8.43
N GLY A 147 -6.22 6.41 -8.70
CA GLY A 147 -6.90 6.48 -9.99
C GLY A 147 -8.17 5.62 -10.00
N PRO A 148 -8.87 5.54 -11.15
CA PRO A 148 -10.08 4.72 -11.32
C PRO A 148 -9.89 3.24 -11.01
N HIS A 149 -8.70 2.69 -11.28
CA HIS A 149 -8.44 1.25 -11.12
C HIS A 149 -8.06 0.84 -9.69
N CYS A 150 -7.96 1.80 -8.77
CA CYS A 150 -7.56 1.54 -7.39
C CYS A 150 -8.55 0.67 -6.61
N PHE A 151 -9.82 0.61 -7.02
CA PHE A 151 -10.78 -0.24 -6.35
C PHE A 151 -10.34 -1.72 -6.34
N LYS A 152 -9.95 -2.24 -7.52
CA LYS A 152 -9.42 -3.60 -7.66
C LYS A 152 -7.95 -3.70 -7.26
N TYR A 153 -7.14 -2.72 -7.66
CA TYR A 153 -5.68 -2.84 -7.65
C TYR A 153 -4.96 -2.12 -6.49
N GLY A 154 -5.64 -1.21 -5.79
CA GLY A 154 -5.01 -0.36 -4.78
C GLY A 154 -4.23 0.83 -5.36
N VAL A 155 -3.53 1.54 -4.50
CA VAL A 155 -2.83 2.81 -4.79
C VAL A 155 -1.33 2.62 -4.93
N THR A 156 -0.58 3.69 -5.20
CA THR A 156 0.88 3.66 -5.39
C THR A 156 1.63 2.89 -4.29
N SER A 157 1.25 3.04 -3.01
CA SER A 157 1.93 2.35 -1.89
C SER A 157 1.86 0.82 -1.96
N ASN A 158 0.85 0.23 -2.60
CA ASN A 158 0.72 -1.22 -2.80
C ASN A 158 1.71 -1.79 -3.83
N TYR A 159 2.35 -0.91 -4.60
CA TYR A 159 3.30 -1.27 -5.65
C TYR A 159 4.73 -0.84 -5.34
N VAL A 160 4.97 0.00 -4.34
CA VAL A 160 6.33 0.34 -3.91
C VAL A 160 6.89 -0.79 -3.04
N MET A 161 7.97 -1.42 -3.51
CA MET A 161 8.73 -2.44 -2.78
C MET A 161 10.02 -1.88 -2.16
N GLY A 162 10.58 -0.84 -2.77
CA GLY A 162 11.76 -0.17 -2.24
C GLY A 162 11.95 1.23 -2.80
N LEU A 163 12.69 2.06 -2.07
CA LEU A 163 12.98 3.45 -2.40
C LEU A 163 14.45 3.77 -2.11
N THR A 164 15.05 4.59 -2.97
CA THR A 164 16.25 5.34 -2.63
C THR A 164 15.86 6.77 -2.30
N VAL A 165 16.22 7.21 -1.10
CA VAL A 165 15.78 8.49 -0.53
C VAL A 165 16.99 9.27 -0.06
N VAL A 166 17.02 10.57 -0.38
CA VAL A 166 18.00 11.51 0.16
C VAL A 166 17.36 12.25 1.34
N LEU A 167 17.96 12.11 2.52
CA LEU A 167 17.50 12.75 3.76
C LEU A 167 17.95 14.22 3.85
N ALA A 168 17.44 14.93 4.86
CA ALA A 168 17.73 16.36 5.07
C ALA A 168 19.23 16.65 5.29
N ASP A 169 19.98 15.70 5.84
CA ASP A 169 21.44 15.79 6.01
C ASP A 169 22.24 15.36 4.77
N GLY A 170 21.55 14.97 3.70
CA GLY A 170 22.12 14.47 2.46
C GLY A 170 22.60 13.01 2.53
N GLU A 171 22.32 12.27 3.60
CA GLU A 171 22.48 10.82 3.60
C GLU A 171 21.57 10.19 2.53
N ILE A 172 22.11 9.21 1.78
CA ILE A 172 21.34 8.41 0.83
C ILE A 172 21.00 7.10 1.55
N VAL A 173 19.73 6.83 1.75
CA VAL A 173 19.24 5.60 2.37
C VAL A 173 18.44 4.77 1.37
N SER A 174 18.63 3.46 1.41
CA SER A 174 17.74 2.50 0.77
C SER A 174 16.73 2.00 1.80
N LEU A 175 15.45 2.00 1.42
CA LEU A 175 14.33 1.49 2.19
C LEU A 175 13.70 0.36 1.36
N GLY A 176 13.52 -0.83 1.93
CA GLY A 176 13.06 -2.01 1.18
C GLY A 176 14.02 -2.41 0.06
N GLY A 177 13.49 -3.02 -1.01
CA GLY A 177 14.31 -3.48 -2.13
C GLY A 177 13.57 -4.37 -3.11
N GLN A 178 14.33 -5.23 -3.81
CA GLN A 178 13.78 -6.15 -4.82
C GLN A 178 13.30 -7.49 -4.24
N ALA A 179 13.75 -7.86 -3.04
CA ALA A 179 13.19 -9.00 -2.31
C ALA A 179 11.91 -8.59 -1.56
N TYR A 180 11.02 -9.55 -1.33
CA TYR A 180 9.85 -9.33 -0.47
C TYR A 180 10.20 -9.54 1.02
N ASP A 181 9.50 -8.85 1.91
CA ASP A 181 9.53 -9.03 3.38
C ASP A 181 10.90 -8.85 4.05
N TYR A 182 11.63 -7.81 3.65
CA TYR A 182 12.77 -7.36 4.44
C TYR A 182 12.40 -7.23 5.92
N PRO A 183 13.24 -7.74 6.84
CA PRO A 183 12.95 -7.74 8.27
C PRO A 183 13.28 -6.38 8.90
N GLU A 184 12.73 -5.30 8.34
CA GLU A 184 12.87 -3.94 8.84
C GLU A 184 11.49 -3.31 9.04
N TYR A 185 11.43 -2.13 9.67
CA TYR A 185 10.18 -1.36 9.70
C TYR A 185 9.79 -0.95 8.28
N ASP A 186 8.50 -0.88 7.98
CA ASP A 186 8.03 -0.41 6.67
C ASP A 186 8.16 1.13 6.55
N LEU A 187 9.40 1.60 6.44
CA LEU A 187 9.71 3.00 6.22
C LEU A 187 9.36 3.44 4.78
N THR A 188 9.20 2.48 3.85
CA THR A 188 8.73 2.81 2.49
C THR A 188 7.33 3.40 2.53
N ALA A 189 6.43 2.82 3.33
CA ALA A 189 5.07 3.32 3.53
C ALA A 189 5.04 4.73 4.11
N LEU A 190 5.96 5.07 5.04
CA LEU A 190 6.03 6.42 5.58
C LEU A 190 6.42 7.46 4.53
N VAL A 191 7.38 7.13 3.66
CA VAL A 191 7.85 8.07 2.62
C VAL A 191 6.82 8.24 1.51
N VAL A 192 6.09 7.18 1.15
CA VAL A 192 4.96 7.27 0.22
C VAL A 192 3.84 8.12 0.86
N GLY A 193 3.34 9.13 0.16
CA GLY A 193 2.34 10.07 0.72
C GLY A 193 2.93 11.14 1.65
N SER A 194 4.24 11.14 1.93
CA SER A 194 4.86 12.16 2.78
C SER A 194 4.96 13.55 2.13
N GLU A 195 4.66 13.67 0.84
CA GLU A 195 4.79 14.92 0.08
C GLU A 195 6.21 15.52 0.16
N GLY A 196 7.23 14.68 0.32
CA GLY A 196 8.63 15.11 0.37
C GLY A 196 9.09 15.70 1.70
N THR A 197 8.27 15.65 2.76
CA THR A 197 8.65 16.13 4.10
C THR A 197 9.58 15.18 4.84
N LEU A 198 9.67 13.91 4.41
CA LEU A 198 10.55 12.89 5.00
C LEU A 198 11.80 12.60 4.17
N GLY A 199 11.92 13.15 2.96
CA GLY A 199 13.06 12.89 2.09
C GLY A 199 12.74 13.12 0.62
N ILE A 200 13.80 13.16 -0.19
CA ILE A 200 13.69 13.32 -1.64
C ILE A 200 13.89 11.96 -2.30
N VAL A 201 12.83 11.40 -2.88
CA VAL A 201 12.87 10.12 -3.60
C VAL A 201 13.58 10.31 -4.94
N THR A 202 14.61 9.51 -5.17
CA THR A 202 15.42 9.55 -6.40
C THR A 202 15.22 8.33 -7.28
N GLU A 203 15.02 7.15 -6.68
CA GLU A 203 14.79 5.88 -7.36
C GLU A 203 13.74 5.06 -6.60
N ALA A 204 13.03 4.18 -7.32
CA ALA A 204 12.02 3.29 -6.76
C ALA A 204 12.09 1.91 -7.40
N THR A 205 11.85 0.88 -6.60
CA THR A 205 11.56 -0.49 -7.04
C THR A 205 10.06 -0.72 -6.94
N LEU A 206 9.43 -0.97 -8.08
CA LEU A 206 7.99 -1.10 -8.22
C LEU A 206 7.61 -2.53 -8.59
N ARG A 207 6.59 -3.07 -7.91
CA ARG A 207 5.92 -4.32 -8.26
C ARG A 207 5.10 -4.14 -9.53
N LEU A 208 5.12 -5.15 -10.38
CA LEU A 208 4.26 -5.29 -11.55
C LEU A 208 3.38 -6.54 -11.38
N ILE A 209 2.24 -6.58 -12.07
CA ILE A 209 1.36 -7.75 -12.12
C ILE A 209 1.20 -8.24 -13.55
N ALA A 210 0.60 -9.41 -13.76
CA ALA A 210 0.29 -9.87 -15.11
C ALA A 210 -0.71 -8.91 -15.77
N HIS A 211 -0.50 -8.60 -17.06
CA HIS A 211 -1.46 -7.80 -17.82
C HIS A 211 -2.72 -8.63 -18.11
N PRO A 212 -3.92 -8.19 -17.69
CA PRO A 212 -5.15 -8.89 -18.01
C PRO A 212 -5.32 -9.01 -19.54
N PRO A 213 -5.63 -10.20 -20.08
CA PRO A 213 -5.69 -10.41 -21.53
C PRO A 213 -6.98 -9.86 -22.17
N GLY A 214 -8.00 -9.54 -21.38
CA GLY A 214 -9.24 -8.96 -21.87
C GLY A 214 -9.85 -7.96 -20.89
N VAL A 215 -10.65 -7.06 -21.45
CA VAL A 215 -11.39 -6.01 -20.74
C VAL A 215 -12.75 -5.81 -21.41
N MET A 216 -13.79 -5.58 -20.61
CA MET A 216 -15.11 -5.14 -21.07
C MET A 216 -15.52 -3.89 -20.31
N THR A 217 -16.04 -2.90 -21.03
CA THR A 217 -16.48 -1.62 -20.47
C THR A 217 -17.92 -1.36 -20.84
N MET A 218 -18.69 -0.90 -19.87
CA MET A 218 -20.10 -0.57 -20.01
C MET A 218 -20.37 0.82 -19.41
N MET A 219 -21.29 1.56 -20.01
CA MET A 219 -21.91 2.73 -19.41
C MET A 219 -23.40 2.45 -19.16
N VAL A 220 -23.90 2.81 -17.98
CA VAL A 220 -25.30 2.61 -17.55
C VAL A 220 -25.85 3.93 -17.05
N SER A 221 -27.10 4.23 -17.39
CA SER A 221 -27.82 5.43 -16.96
C SER A 221 -28.65 5.14 -15.70
N PHE A 222 -28.86 6.17 -14.89
CA PHE A 222 -29.70 6.13 -13.70
C PHE A 222 -30.54 7.40 -13.57
N GLU A 223 -31.68 7.31 -12.91
CA GLU A 223 -32.55 8.46 -12.62
C GLU A 223 -31.93 9.48 -11.65
N SER A 224 -30.97 9.05 -10.81
CA SER A 224 -30.31 9.89 -9.81
C SER A 224 -28.96 9.31 -9.37
N GLU A 225 -28.09 10.15 -8.80
CA GLU A 225 -26.82 9.72 -8.22
C GLU A 225 -27.02 8.77 -7.03
N ILE A 226 -28.10 8.95 -6.27
CA ILE A 226 -28.46 8.08 -5.14
C ILE A 226 -28.75 6.66 -5.63
N ALA A 227 -29.53 6.51 -6.71
CA ALA A 227 -29.83 5.21 -7.30
C ALA A 227 -28.56 4.53 -7.81
N ALA A 228 -27.70 5.27 -8.50
CA ALA A 228 -26.41 4.76 -8.97
C ALA A 228 -25.50 4.32 -7.81
N GLY A 229 -25.41 5.11 -6.72
CA GLY A 229 -24.64 4.77 -5.52
C GLY A 229 -25.13 3.47 -4.87
N LYS A 230 -26.44 3.27 -4.74
CA LYS A 230 -27.02 2.00 -4.24
C LYS A 230 -26.68 0.81 -5.14
N ALA A 231 -26.72 1.01 -6.46
CA ALA A 231 -26.35 -0.02 -7.42
C ALA A 231 -24.87 -0.43 -7.31
N VAL A 232 -23.97 0.54 -7.07
CA VAL A 232 -22.55 0.27 -6.78
C VAL A 232 -22.40 -0.59 -5.53
N SER A 233 -23.06 -0.23 -4.43
CA SER A 233 -23.03 -1.02 -3.19
C SER A 233 -23.55 -2.45 -3.41
N ALA A 234 -24.62 -2.62 -4.18
CA ALA A 234 -25.19 -3.95 -4.47
C ALA A 234 -24.22 -4.85 -5.26
N VAL A 235 -23.50 -4.31 -6.24
CA VAL A 235 -22.47 -5.05 -7.00
C VAL A 235 -21.36 -5.53 -6.07
N ILE A 236 -20.89 -4.66 -5.17
CA ILE A 236 -19.83 -4.98 -4.22
C ILE A 236 -20.30 -6.01 -3.18
N ALA A 237 -21.51 -5.85 -2.65
CA ALA A 237 -22.12 -6.78 -1.70
C ALA A 237 -22.33 -8.19 -2.28
N ALA A 238 -22.52 -8.30 -3.61
CA ALA A 238 -22.54 -9.57 -4.32
C ALA A 238 -21.14 -10.23 -4.47
N GLY A 239 -20.10 -9.58 -3.96
CA GLY A 239 -18.73 -10.07 -4.03
C GLY A 239 -18.07 -9.88 -5.39
N LEU A 240 -18.56 -8.95 -6.21
CA LEU A 240 -17.94 -8.59 -7.48
C LEU A 240 -16.95 -7.45 -7.25
N THR A 241 -15.77 -7.56 -7.86
CA THR A 241 -14.74 -6.51 -7.80
C THR A 241 -14.36 -6.07 -9.22
N PRO A 242 -15.23 -5.27 -9.89
CA PRO A 242 -14.87 -4.61 -11.14
C PRO A 242 -13.53 -3.88 -11.06
N ALA A 243 -12.84 -3.78 -12.19
CA ALA A 243 -11.59 -3.05 -12.31
C ALA A 243 -11.80 -1.54 -12.08
N ALA A 244 -12.92 -0.99 -12.53
CA ALA A 244 -13.33 0.39 -12.26
C ALA A 244 -14.85 0.53 -12.14
N MET A 245 -15.30 1.48 -11.32
CA MET A 245 -16.70 1.92 -11.20
C MET A 245 -16.72 3.44 -11.03
N GLU A 246 -16.94 4.17 -12.12
CA GLU A 246 -16.83 5.63 -12.18
C GLU A 246 -18.20 6.27 -12.37
N LEU A 247 -18.58 7.18 -11.49
CA LEU A 247 -19.89 7.84 -11.52
C LEU A 247 -19.76 9.31 -11.93
N MET A 248 -20.72 9.79 -12.73
CA MET A 248 -20.87 11.19 -13.15
C MET A 248 -22.32 11.65 -12.96
N ASP A 249 -22.51 12.85 -12.44
CA ASP A 249 -23.84 13.47 -12.33
C ASP A 249 -24.31 14.09 -13.66
N GLN A 250 -25.62 14.39 -13.76
CA GLN A 250 -26.19 15.00 -14.96
C GLN A 250 -25.53 16.34 -15.33
N ARG A 251 -25.22 17.17 -14.33
CA ARG A 251 -24.63 18.50 -14.54
C ARG A 251 -23.28 18.36 -15.23
N SER A 252 -22.43 17.45 -14.75
CA SER A 252 -21.12 17.15 -15.35
C SER A 252 -21.26 16.57 -16.75
N MET A 253 -22.17 15.62 -16.96
CA MET A 253 -22.39 15.02 -18.27
C MET A 253 -22.76 16.06 -19.32
N ARG A 254 -23.66 16.99 -19.00
CA ARG A 254 -24.04 18.10 -19.90
C ARG A 254 -22.85 19.00 -20.24
N MET A 255 -22.04 19.33 -19.24
CA MET A 255 -20.85 20.18 -19.43
C MET A 255 -19.79 19.49 -20.30
N ILE A 256 -19.55 18.20 -20.07
CA ILE A 256 -18.57 17.42 -20.84
C ILE A 256 -19.05 17.23 -22.27
N GLU A 257 -20.30 16.81 -22.48
CA GLU A 257 -20.83 16.45 -23.79
C GLU A 257 -20.80 17.65 -24.75
N ALA A 258 -21.07 18.86 -24.23
CA ALA A 258 -20.96 20.10 -24.99
C ALA A 258 -19.55 20.37 -25.54
N PHE A 259 -18.52 19.76 -24.95
CA PHE A 259 -17.13 19.85 -25.40
C PHE A 259 -16.70 18.64 -26.24
N THR A 260 -16.98 17.42 -25.78
CA THR A 260 -16.38 16.19 -26.30
C THR A 260 -17.17 15.55 -27.43
N GLY A 261 -18.50 15.71 -27.47
CA GLY A 261 -19.36 14.93 -28.36
C GLY A 261 -19.22 13.41 -28.15
N ALA A 262 -18.93 12.98 -26.93
CA ALA A 262 -18.65 11.58 -26.59
C ALA A 262 -19.91 10.70 -26.59
N GLY A 263 -21.10 11.30 -26.67
CA GLY A 263 -22.38 10.60 -26.62
C GLY A 263 -22.84 10.29 -25.21
N LEU A 264 -22.49 11.11 -24.22
CA LEU A 264 -22.95 10.93 -22.83
C LEU A 264 -24.48 11.08 -22.70
N PRO A 265 -25.14 10.33 -21.80
CA PRO A 265 -26.59 10.39 -21.60
C PRO A 265 -27.00 11.64 -20.80
N VAL A 266 -27.00 12.81 -21.44
CA VAL A 266 -27.24 14.12 -20.80
C VAL A 266 -28.64 14.34 -20.20
N ASP A 267 -29.58 13.44 -20.49
CA ASP A 267 -30.94 13.43 -19.95
C ASP A 267 -31.07 12.52 -18.71
N ALA A 268 -30.11 11.61 -18.47
CA ALA A 268 -30.07 10.78 -17.27
C ALA A 268 -29.66 11.61 -16.04
N GLY A 269 -30.12 11.22 -14.85
CA GLY A 269 -29.73 11.87 -13.59
C GLY A 269 -28.27 11.58 -13.20
N ALA A 270 -27.79 10.39 -13.53
CA ALA A 270 -26.39 10.00 -13.41
C ALA A 270 -26.00 8.94 -14.44
N ALA A 271 -24.70 8.77 -14.69
CA ALA A 271 -24.16 7.65 -15.44
C ALA A 271 -23.01 6.97 -14.71
N LEU A 272 -23.01 5.64 -14.73
CA LEU A 272 -21.98 4.78 -14.16
C LEU A 272 -21.21 4.10 -15.28
N ILE A 273 -19.89 4.24 -15.30
CA ILE A 273 -19.00 3.44 -16.13
C ILE A 273 -18.50 2.28 -15.27
N VAL A 274 -18.67 1.05 -15.77
CA VAL A 274 -18.15 -0.16 -15.16
C VAL A 274 -17.17 -0.82 -16.10
N GLU A 275 -16.00 -1.19 -15.58
CA GLU A 275 -14.98 -1.93 -16.31
C GLU A 275 -14.66 -3.23 -15.56
N VAL A 276 -14.66 -4.35 -16.28
CA VAL A 276 -14.19 -5.65 -15.78
C VAL A 276 -13.03 -6.12 -16.65
N ASP A 277 -12.02 -6.70 -16.01
CA ASP A 277 -10.85 -7.27 -16.68
C ASP A 277 -10.51 -8.65 -16.11
N GLY A 278 -9.88 -9.47 -16.95
CA GLY A 278 -9.73 -10.90 -16.68
C GLY A 278 -9.48 -11.69 -17.96
N TYR A 279 -9.77 -13.00 -17.92
CA TYR A 279 -9.76 -13.83 -19.11
C TYR A 279 -11.04 -13.65 -19.91
N ALA A 280 -10.94 -13.66 -21.24
CA ALA A 280 -12.09 -13.49 -22.13
C ALA A 280 -13.26 -14.45 -21.82
N ALA A 281 -12.96 -15.65 -21.30
CA ALA A 281 -13.96 -16.63 -20.90
C ALA A 281 -14.87 -16.16 -19.75
N GLY A 282 -14.34 -15.36 -18.81
CA GLY A 282 -15.07 -14.91 -17.62
C GLY A 282 -15.71 -13.53 -17.75
N LEU A 283 -15.30 -12.71 -18.73
CA LEU A 283 -15.76 -11.31 -18.83
C LEU A 283 -17.27 -11.19 -19.07
N GLY A 284 -17.82 -12.01 -19.99
CA GLY A 284 -19.25 -11.97 -20.31
C GLY A 284 -20.12 -12.37 -19.11
N VAL A 285 -19.75 -13.44 -18.43
CA VAL A 285 -20.46 -13.94 -17.23
C VAL A 285 -20.46 -12.88 -16.12
N GLN A 286 -19.30 -12.28 -15.84
CA GLN A 286 -19.20 -11.21 -14.85
C GLN A 286 -20.02 -9.98 -15.27
N MET A 287 -19.96 -9.59 -16.54
CA MET A 287 -20.72 -8.44 -17.05
C MET A 287 -22.23 -8.66 -16.95
N ASP A 288 -22.73 -9.85 -17.30
CA ASP A 288 -24.15 -10.20 -17.22
C ASP A 288 -24.67 -10.15 -15.76
N GLU A 289 -23.89 -10.68 -14.81
CA GLU A 289 -24.23 -10.63 -13.39
C GLU A 289 -24.29 -9.18 -12.86
N ILE A 290 -23.32 -8.35 -13.27
CA ILE A 290 -23.32 -6.91 -12.95
C ILE A 290 -24.56 -6.25 -13.56
N ILE A 291 -24.89 -6.52 -14.82
CA ILE A 291 -26.05 -5.93 -15.50
C ILE A 291 -27.34 -6.25 -14.73
N ASP A 292 -27.53 -7.50 -14.29
CA ASP A 292 -28.71 -7.89 -13.55
C ASP A 292 -28.82 -7.16 -12.20
N LEU A 293 -27.70 -6.99 -11.48
CA LEU A 293 -27.64 -6.22 -10.23
C LEU A 293 -27.92 -4.73 -10.47
N LEU A 294 -27.32 -4.13 -11.49
CA LEU A 294 -27.54 -2.72 -11.83
C LEU A 294 -29.00 -2.49 -12.25
N ARG A 295 -29.57 -3.38 -13.07
CA ARG A 295 -30.98 -3.30 -13.50
C ARG A 295 -31.95 -3.44 -12.33
N ALA A 296 -31.68 -4.36 -11.40
CA ALA A 296 -32.47 -4.53 -10.19
C ALA A 296 -32.45 -3.28 -9.29
N ASN A 297 -31.43 -2.43 -9.41
CA ASN A 297 -31.24 -1.19 -8.66
C ASN A 297 -31.52 0.07 -9.50
N GLY A 298 -32.30 -0.05 -10.58
CA GLY A 298 -32.79 1.10 -11.35
C GLY A 298 -31.86 1.60 -12.46
N GLY A 299 -30.87 0.79 -12.86
CA GLY A 299 -30.04 1.07 -14.03
C GLY A 299 -30.79 0.80 -15.34
N ASP A 300 -30.64 1.70 -16.30
CA ASP A 300 -31.19 1.63 -17.66
C ASP A 300 -30.18 2.06 -18.73
N ASP A 301 -30.60 2.02 -20.02
CA ASP A 301 -29.78 2.38 -21.19
C ASP A 301 -28.34 1.81 -21.13
N PHE A 302 -28.23 0.48 -21.01
CA PHE A 302 -26.96 -0.23 -20.93
C PHE A 302 -26.22 -0.17 -22.27
N ARG A 303 -25.06 0.51 -22.29
CA ARG A 303 -24.20 0.65 -23.46
C ARG A 303 -22.88 -0.07 -23.24
N ILE A 304 -22.80 -1.29 -23.74
CA ILE A 304 -21.59 -2.12 -23.67
C ILE A 304 -20.72 -1.81 -24.89
N ALA A 305 -19.45 -1.48 -24.66
CA ALA A 305 -18.50 -1.30 -25.75
C ALA A 305 -18.15 -2.65 -26.39
N THR A 306 -18.30 -2.73 -27.71
CA THR A 306 -17.98 -3.92 -28.52
C THR A 306 -16.63 -3.81 -29.24
N THR A 307 -16.06 -2.61 -29.26
CA THR A 307 -14.75 -2.32 -29.85
C THR A 307 -13.89 -1.46 -28.92
N GLU A 308 -12.57 -1.49 -29.12
CA GLU A 308 -11.67 -0.62 -28.36
C GLU A 308 -11.93 0.87 -28.66
N GLU A 309 -12.39 1.22 -29.86
CA GLU A 309 -12.77 2.61 -30.19
C GLU A 309 -13.97 3.09 -29.37
N GLU A 310 -15.02 2.27 -29.26
CA GLU A 310 -16.18 2.56 -28.41
C GLU A 310 -15.80 2.68 -26.94
N ARG A 311 -14.95 1.76 -26.45
CA ARG A 311 -14.43 1.80 -25.08
C ARG A 311 -13.63 3.08 -24.82
N GLN A 312 -12.72 3.45 -25.72
CA GLN A 312 -11.95 4.69 -25.61
C GLN A 312 -12.84 5.92 -25.66
N LYS A 313 -13.94 5.89 -26.42
CA LYS A 313 -14.91 6.99 -26.47
C LYS A 313 -15.63 7.18 -25.13
N ILE A 314 -16.05 6.10 -24.46
CA ILE A 314 -16.62 6.16 -23.10
C ILE A 314 -15.63 6.81 -22.13
N TRP A 315 -14.39 6.31 -22.11
CA TRP A 315 -13.34 6.85 -21.24
C TRP A 315 -12.93 8.28 -21.61
N TYR A 316 -12.97 8.64 -22.89
CA TYR A 316 -12.68 9.99 -23.36
C TYR A 316 -13.65 11.01 -22.77
N GLY A 317 -14.95 10.69 -22.70
CA GLY A 317 -15.93 11.52 -21.99
C GLY A 317 -15.51 11.76 -20.53
N ARG A 318 -15.33 10.69 -19.76
CA ARG A 318 -14.97 10.76 -18.33
C ARG A 318 -13.64 11.47 -18.06
N LYS A 319 -12.59 11.19 -18.84
CA LYS A 319 -11.23 11.72 -18.63
C LYS A 319 -11.05 13.15 -19.15
N SER A 320 -11.99 13.68 -19.94
CA SER A 320 -11.94 15.04 -20.49
C SER A 320 -12.56 16.11 -19.59
N ALA A 321 -13.02 15.73 -18.38
CA ALA A 321 -13.70 16.60 -17.43
C ALA A 321 -12.95 17.93 -17.19
N ALA A 322 -11.69 17.89 -16.77
CA ALA A 322 -10.88 19.09 -16.52
C ALA A 322 -10.76 19.99 -17.76
N GLY A 323 -10.57 19.38 -18.94
CA GLY A 323 -10.52 20.09 -20.22
C GLY A 323 -11.84 20.78 -20.57
N ALA A 324 -12.98 20.13 -20.31
CA ALA A 324 -14.31 20.71 -20.51
C ALA A 324 -14.54 21.92 -19.57
N PHE A 325 -14.17 21.81 -18.30
CA PHE A 325 -14.41 22.86 -17.31
C PHE A 325 -13.58 24.11 -17.52
N SER A 326 -12.33 23.96 -17.99
CA SER A 326 -11.48 25.11 -18.33
C SER A 326 -12.05 26.03 -19.42
N ARG A 327 -13.08 25.59 -20.17
CA ARG A 327 -13.82 26.42 -21.14
C ARG A 327 -14.99 27.18 -20.52
N LEU A 328 -15.54 26.67 -19.42
CA LEU A 328 -16.75 27.19 -18.78
C LEU A 328 -16.42 28.18 -17.66
N SER A 329 -15.28 27.99 -17.00
CA SER A 329 -14.82 28.79 -15.89
C SER A 329 -13.30 28.96 -15.97
N PRO A 330 -12.75 30.13 -15.59
CA PRO A 330 -11.30 30.30 -15.55
C PRO A 330 -10.64 29.40 -14.51
N ASN A 331 -11.36 29.05 -13.43
CA ASN A 331 -10.86 28.26 -12.32
C ASN A 331 -11.90 27.25 -11.80
N TYR A 332 -11.46 26.24 -11.04
CA TYR A 332 -12.32 25.36 -10.24
C TYR A 332 -11.60 24.86 -8.98
N VAL A 333 -12.29 24.86 -7.83
CA VAL A 333 -11.81 24.23 -6.59
C VAL A 333 -12.27 22.77 -6.59
N LEU A 334 -11.35 21.84 -6.39
CA LEU A 334 -11.64 20.42 -6.27
C LEU A 334 -11.54 20.00 -4.80
N THR A 335 -12.63 19.50 -4.23
CA THR A 335 -12.65 19.01 -2.85
C THR A 335 -12.52 17.47 -2.80
N ASP A 336 -11.29 16.96 -2.81
CA ASP A 336 -11.05 15.50 -2.80
C ASP A 336 -11.29 14.92 -1.41
N ILE A 337 -12.37 14.14 -1.26
CA ILE A 337 -12.79 13.50 -0.01
C ILE A 337 -13.12 12.02 -0.22
N THR A 338 -12.95 11.21 0.81
CA THR A 338 -13.31 9.78 0.77
C THR A 338 -14.27 9.45 1.90
N VAL A 339 -15.31 8.69 1.62
CA VAL A 339 -16.28 8.19 2.61
C VAL A 339 -16.48 6.68 2.43
N ARG A 340 -17.15 6.06 3.41
CA ARG A 340 -17.60 4.67 3.26
C ARG A 340 -18.54 4.53 2.07
N ARG A 341 -18.43 3.42 1.35
CA ARG A 341 -19.15 3.18 0.08
C ARG A 341 -20.64 3.02 0.33
N SER A 342 -20.99 2.41 1.45
CA SER A 342 -22.36 2.33 1.97
C SER A 342 -23.03 3.70 2.14
N LEU A 343 -22.25 4.77 2.35
CA LEU A 343 -22.73 6.13 2.57
C LEU A 343 -22.65 7.02 1.32
N LEU A 344 -22.09 6.53 0.21
CA LEU A 344 -21.79 7.33 -0.98
C LEU A 344 -23.02 8.09 -1.49
N GLY A 345 -24.16 7.40 -1.66
CA GLY A 345 -25.39 8.01 -2.17
C GLY A 345 -25.93 9.15 -1.30
N GLU A 346 -25.85 9.01 0.03
CA GLU A 346 -26.31 10.04 0.98
C GLU A 346 -25.38 11.27 0.95
N VAL A 347 -24.07 11.03 0.98
CA VAL A 347 -23.06 12.11 0.99
C VAL A 347 -23.12 12.91 -0.30
N VAL A 348 -23.29 12.25 -1.45
CA VAL A 348 -23.46 12.94 -2.73
C VAL A 348 -24.66 13.89 -2.72
N ALA A 349 -25.81 13.45 -2.21
CA ALA A 349 -27.00 14.29 -2.14
C ALA A 349 -26.77 15.53 -1.26
N GLN A 350 -26.08 15.37 -0.13
CA GLN A 350 -25.77 16.47 0.78
C GLN A 350 -24.76 17.45 0.18
N VAL A 351 -23.75 16.97 -0.55
CA VAL A 351 -22.81 17.82 -1.29
C VAL A 351 -23.57 18.68 -2.31
N THR A 352 -24.51 18.09 -3.05
CA THR A 352 -25.34 18.83 -4.00
C THR A 352 -26.21 19.88 -3.31
N GLU A 353 -26.85 19.56 -2.18
CA GLU A 353 -27.62 20.52 -1.38
C GLU A 353 -26.76 21.69 -0.88
N VAL A 354 -25.55 21.40 -0.41
CA VAL A 354 -24.58 22.43 0.03
C VAL A 354 -24.26 23.37 -1.13
N CYS A 355 -23.97 22.83 -2.31
CA CYS A 355 -23.62 23.63 -3.48
C CYS A 355 -24.78 24.51 -3.95
N ASP A 356 -26.01 23.97 -3.95
CA ASP A 356 -27.21 24.71 -4.31
C ASP A 356 -27.52 25.82 -3.28
N ARG A 357 -27.31 25.55 -1.99
CA ARG A 357 -27.54 26.53 -0.90
C ARG A 357 -26.56 27.69 -0.92
N TYR A 358 -25.29 27.45 -1.25
CA TYR A 358 -24.29 28.51 -1.42
C TYR A 358 -24.30 29.14 -2.82
N ASP A 359 -25.20 28.72 -3.71
CA ASP A 359 -25.30 29.20 -5.09
C ASP A 359 -23.95 29.12 -5.83
N VAL A 360 -23.34 27.92 -5.79
CA VAL A 360 -22.09 27.62 -6.51
C VAL A 360 -22.31 26.53 -7.55
N ARG A 361 -21.71 26.71 -8.72
CA ARG A 361 -21.81 25.73 -9.81
C ARG A 361 -20.85 24.59 -9.57
N THR A 362 -21.34 23.37 -9.62
CA THR A 362 -20.53 22.16 -9.44
C THR A 362 -20.63 21.18 -10.59
N ALA A 363 -19.57 20.40 -10.71
CA ALA A 363 -19.49 19.19 -11.51
C ALA A 363 -18.92 18.07 -10.64
N ASN A 364 -19.68 17.02 -10.39
CA ASN A 364 -19.28 15.95 -9.51
C ASN A 364 -18.83 14.68 -10.24
N PHE A 365 -17.70 14.13 -9.80
CA PHE A 365 -17.13 12.87 -10.26
C PHE A 365 -16.78 11.99 -9.08
N TYR A 366 -16.86 10.69 -9.28
CA TYR A 366 -16.59 9.75 -8.19
C TYR A 366 -15.86 8.52 -8.70
N HIS A 367 -14.88 8.07 -7.92
CA HIS A 367 -14.41 6.70 -7.94
C HIS A 367 -15.37 5.92 -7.03
N ALA A 368 -16.55 5.59 -7.56
CA ALA A 368 -17.64 5.06 -6.74
C ALA A 368 -17.27 3.71 -6.09
N GLY A 369 -16.43 2.91 -6.75
CA GLY A 369 -15.98 1.61 -6.23
C GLY A 369 -15.16 1.69 -4.94
N ASP A 370 -14.47 2.81 -4.68
CA ASP A 370 -13.63 3.00 -3.49
C ASP A 370 -14.11 4.13 -2.57
N GLY A 371 -15.24 4.77 -2.89
CA GLY A 371 -15.87 5.80 -2.07
C GLY A 371 -15.22 7.18 -2.16
N ASN A 372 -14.39 7.43 -3.18
CA ASN A 372 -13.75 8.74 -3.39
C ASN A 372 -14.61 9.70 -4.21
N LEU A 373 -14.81 10.91 -3.69
CA LEU A 373 -15.60 11.97 -4.33
C LEU A 373 -14.71 13.14 -4.73
N HIS A 374 -15.02 13.68 -5.91
CA HIS A 374 -14.43 14.88 -6.47
C HIS A 374 -15.54 15.87 -6.86
N PRO A 375 -16.09 16.65 -5.90
CA PRO A 375 -16.88 17.83 -6.21
C PRO A 375 -15.95 18.92 -6.77
N LEU A 376 -16.17 19.32 -8.02
CA LEU A 376 -15.46 20.42 -8.65
C LEU A 376 -16.35 21.65 -8.66
N ILE A 377 -16.02 22.64 -7.83
CA ILE A 377 -16.73 23.91 -7.73
C ILE A 377 -16.11 24.90 -8.72
N LEU A 378 -16.86 25.29 -9.75
CA LEU A 378 -16.42 26.26 -10.75
C LEU A 378 -16.35 27.65 -10.12
N CYS A 379 -15.22 28.34 -10.31
CA CYS A 379 -14.98 29.64 -9.70
C CYS A 379 -14.17 30.59 -10.60
N ASP A 380 -14.16 31.87 -10.21
CA ASP A 380 -13.26 32.89 -10.75
C ASP A 380 -12.53 33.52 -9.58
N LEU A 381 -11.20 33.37 -9.52
CA LEU A 381 -10.38 33.90 -8.42
C LEU A 381 -10.43 35.43 -8.32
N ARG A 382 -10.95 36.12 -9.35
CA ARG A 382 -11.12 37.58 -9.37
C ARG A 382 -12.43 38.03 -8.72
N ASP A 383 -13.35 37.11 -8.46
CA ASP A 383 -14.64 37.37 -7.81
C ASP A 383 -14.56 36.98 -6.34
N GLU A 384 -14.30 37.97 -5.48
CA GLU A 384 -14.13 37.77 -4.03
C GLU A 384 -15.40 37.22 -3.35
N GLU A 385 -16.58 37.65 -3.79
CA GLU A 385 -17.86 37.21 -3.20
C GLU A 385 -18.15 35.75 -3.55
N LEU A 386 -17.95 35.38 -4.83
CA LEU A 386 -18.04 33.98 -5.25
C LEU A 386 -17.03 33.13 -4.49
N MET A 387 -15.78 33.59 -4.36
CA MET A 387 -14.75 32.84 -3.63
C MET A 387 -15.10 32.65 -2.14
N GLU A 388 -15.73 33.63 -1.49
CA GLU A 388 -16.23 33.45 -0.11
C GLU A 388 -17.26 32.31 -0.03
N ARG A 389 -18.20 32.26 -0.99
CA ARG A 389 -19.21 31.18 -1.06
C ARG A 389 -18.57 29.82 -1.37
N VAL A 390 -17.61 29.78 -2.29
CA VAL A 390 -16.84 28.56 -2.64
C VAL A 390 -16.10 28.01 -1.43
N HIS A 391 -15.40 28.85 -0.66
CA HIS A 391 -14.71 28.40 0.55
C HIS A 391 -15.67 27.87 1.62
N LYS A 392 -16.81 28.54 1.84
CA LYS A 392 -17.84 28.07 2.78
C LYS A 392 -18.43 26.72 2.36
N ALA A 393 -18.73 26.55 1.06
CA ALA A 393 -19.20 25.29 0.51
C ALA A 393 -18.17 24.16 0.70
N GLY A 394 -16.89 24.41 0.35
CA GLY A 394 -15.81 23.45 0.53
C GLY A 394 -15.60 23.04 2.00
N GLN A 395 -15.63 23.99 2.94
CA GLN A 395 -15.54 23.73 4.38
C GLN A 395 -16.68 22.84 4.88
N GLU A 396 -17.90 23.11 4.41
CA GLU A 396 -19.06 22.32 4.81
C GLU A 396 -19.03 20.90 4.21
N ILE A 397 -18.57 20.74 2.97
CA ILE A 397 -18.35 19.43 2.34
C ILE A 397 -17.32 18.61 3.14
N ILE A 398 -16.20 19.22 3.53
CA ILE A 398 -15.17 18.57 4.37
C ILE A 398 -15.77 18.16 5.73
N ARG A 399 -16.58 19.03 6.35
CA ARG A 399 -17.25 18.69 7.61
C ARG A 399 -18.19 17.49 7.47
N ILE A 400 -19.02 17.46 6.43
CA ILE A 400 -19.94 16.35 6.12
C ILE A 400 -19.18 15.02 6.00
N CYS A 401 -18.01 15.05 5.34
CA CYS A 401 -17.12 13.90 5.22
C CYS A 401 -16.61 13.44 6.59
N LEU A 402 -16.07 14.35 7.39
CA LEU A 402 -15.50 14.04 8.70
C LEU A 402 -16.53 13.53 9.72
N GLU A 403 -17.77 14.06 9.68
CA GLU A 403 -18.88 13.59 10.53
C GLU A 403 -19.30 12.13 10.22
N ARG A 404 -18.80 11.54 9.13
CA ARG A 404 -19.06 10.16 8.68
C ARG A 404 -17.80 9.29 8.69
N ASP A 405 -16.82 9.66 9.49
CA ASP A 405 -15.52 8.98 9.61
C ASP A 405 -14.76 8.89 8.28
N GLY A 406 -15.01 9.84 7.37
CA GLY A 406 -14.33 9.95 6.09
C GLY A 406 -12.91 10.54 6.19
N SER A 407 -12.26 10.67 5.04
CA SER A 407 -10.95 11.31 4.89
C SER A 407 -11.07 12.61 4.10
N ILE A 408 -10.30 13.61 4.52
CA ILE A 408 -10.16 14.90 3.82
C ILE A 408 -9.30 14.81 2.57
N SER A 409 -8.72 13.64 2.27
CA SER A 409 -7.95 13.40 1.06
C SER A 409 -7.91 11.92 0.72
N GLY A 410 -8.36 11.57 -0.48
CA GLY A 410 -8.27 10.22 -1.01
C GLY A 410 -6.98 9.97 -1.77
N GLU A 411 -6.58 10.92 -2.63
CA GLU A 411 -5.48 10.72 -3.58
C GLU A 411 -4.64 11.97 -3.91
N HIS A 412 -5.08 13.18 -3.55
CA HIS A 412 -4.36 14.42 -3.89
C HIS A 412 -3.32 14.87 -2.86
N GLY A 413 -3.27 14.23 -1.70
CA GLY A 413 -2.47 14.65 -0.56
C GLY A 413 -3.12 15.80 0.22
N ILE A 414 -2.35 16.40 1.12
CA ILE A 414 -2.77 17.47 2.04
C ILE A 414 -2.16 18.81 1.64
N GLY A 415 -0.86 18.81 1.33
CA GLY A 415 -0.11 19.99 0.90
C GLY A 415 -0.34 21.21 1.78
N ILE A 416 -0.60 22.35 1.13
CA ILE A 416 -0.97 23.63 1.76
C ILE A 416 -2.50 23.69 1.92
N GLU A 417 -3.23 23.24 0.91
CA GLU A 417 -4.68 23.43 0.77
C GLU A 417 -5.47 22.82 1.93
N LYS A 418 -5.12 21.60 2.39
CA LYS A 418 -5.88 20.85 3.41
C LYS A 418 -5.26 20.86 4.80
N ARG A 419 -4.05 21.39 4.99
CA ARG A 419 -3.32 21.29 6.27
C ARG A 419 -4.12 21.83 7.47
N GLY A 420 -4.96 22.85 7.24
CA GLY A 420 -5.83 23.44 8.25
C GLY A 420 -6.94 22.52 8.78
N TYR A 421 -7.31 21.48 8.04
CA TYR A 421 -8.36 20.52 8.44
C TYR A 421 -7.81 19.29 9.17
N MET A 422 -6.48 19.11 9.22
CA MET A 422 -5.86 17.93 9.85
C MET A 422 -6.23 17.76 11.32
N ALA A 423 -6.37 18.86 12.06
CA ALA A 423 -6.78 18.83 13.48
C ALA A 423 -8.28 18.49 13.68
N GLN A 424 -9.08 18.48 12.61
CA GLN A 424 -10.46 18.02 12.64
C GLN A 424 -10.54 16.51 12.38
N MET A 425 -9.60 15.96 11.60
CA MET A 425 -9.54 14.52 11.30
C MET A 425 -8.76 13.70 12.34
N TYR A 426 -7.69 14.29 12.91
CA TYR A 426 -6.76 13.61 13.80
C TYR A 426 -6.69 14.28 15.16
N SER A 427 -6.58 13.45 16.20
CA SER A 427 -6.29 13.89 17.56
C SER A 427 -4.88 14.46 17.68
N GLY A 428 -4.65 15.23 18.75
CA GLY A 428 -3.31 15.73 19.08
C GLY A 428 -2.27 14.63 19.26
N ALA A 429 -2.66 13.44 19.72
CA ALA A 429 -1.74 12.31 19.90
C ALA A 429 -1.31 11.71 18.54
N GLU A 430 -2.25 11.55 17.60
CA GLU A 430 -1.96 11.08 16.24
C GLU A 430 -1.07 12.07 15.48
N LEU A 431 -1.43 13.37 15.51
CA LEU A 431 -0.62 14.42 14.87
C LEU A 431 0.78 14.51 15.48
N ALA A 432 0.90 14.45 16.81
CA ALA A 432 2.20 14.44 17.47
C ALA A 432 3.04 13.21 17.08
N ALA A 433 2.44 12.04 16.87
CA ALA A 433 3.16 10.85 16.40
C ALA A 433 3.69 11.04 14.96
N MET A 434 2.91 11.64 14.07
CA MET A 434 3.38 11.99 12.71
C MET A 434 4.50 13.03 12.75
N LEU A 435 4.40 14.05 13.61
CA LEU A 435 5.46 15.04 13.81
C LEU A 435 6.74 14.42 14.42
N ASP A 436 6.60 13.49 15.37
CA ASP A 436 7.73 12.73 15.92
C ASP A 436 8.51 12.02 14.81
N ILE A 437 7.81 11.43 13.84
CA ILE A 437 8.41 10.81 12.65
C ILE A 437 9.06 11.86 11.77
N ARG A 438 8.36 12.95 11.45
CA ARG A 438 8.91 14.04 10.62
C ARG A 438 10.23 14.54 11.18
N ASP A 439 10.31 14.77 12.48
CA ASP A 439 11.49 15.36 13.13
C ASP A 439 12.70 14.39 13.14
N ILE A 440 12.48 13.08 12.98
CA ILE A 440 13.57 12.10 12.81
C ILE A 440 14.20 12.21 11.42
N PHE A 441 13.37 12.37 10.39
CA PHE A 441 13.82 12.44 8.98
C PHE A 441 14.26 13.84 8.57
N ASN A 442 13.64 14.87 9.15
CA ASN A 442 13.77 16.28 8.80
C ASN A 442 13.91 17.16 10.06
N PRO A 443 14.95 16.94 10.89
CA PRO A 443 15.10 17.62 12.19
C PRO A 443 15.25 19.14 12.08
N ASP A 444 15.82 19.62 10.97
CA ASP A 444 16.04 21.04 10.72
C ASP A 444 14.85 21.71 9.99
N GLY A 445 13.81 20.94 9.65
CA GLY A 445 12.62 21.44 8.95
C GLY A 445 12.84 21.92 7.51
N ILE A 446 13.99 21.61 6.89
CA ILE A 446 14.33 22.14 5.55
C ILE A 446 13.61 21.41 4.41
N LEU A 447 13.16 20.16 4.61
CA LEU A 447 12.45 19.41 3.56
C LEU A 447 10.98 19.78 3.52
N ASN A 448 10.58 20.38 2.40
CA ASN A 448 9.23 20.84 2.07
C ASN A 448 8.46 21.51 3.24
N PRO A 449 8.98 22.61 3.82
CA PRO A 449 8.34 23.28 4.95
C PRO A 449 6.97 23.86 4.59
N GLY A 450 6.10 23.93 5.58
CA GLY A 450 4.72 24.42 5.45
C GLY A 450 3.69 23.39 4.99
N LYS A 451 4.07 22.14 4.67
CA LYS A 451 3.15 21.15 4.09
C LYS A 451 2.66 20.16 5.13
N VAL A 452 1.52 19.54 4.84
CA VAL A 452 0.87 18.44 5.58
C VAL A 452 0.32 18.85 6.95
N PHE A 453 1.08 19.58 7.76
CA PHE A 453 0.70 19.88 9.15
C PHE A 453 0.23 21.33 9.31
N PRO A 454 -0.78 21.58 10.16
CA PRO A 454 -1.14 22.93 10.56
C PRO A 454 -0.03 23.54 11.43
N ALA A 455 0.01 24.87 11.52
CA ALA A 455 0.98 25.59 12.35
C ALA A 455 0.84 25.23 13.84
N ASP A 456 -0.40 25.09 14.31
CA ASP A 456 -0.74 24.68 15.67
C ASP A 456 -1.46 23.32 15.65
N ILE A 457 -1.01 22.39 16.49
CA ILE A 457 -1.71 21.12 16.72
C ILE A 457 -2.28 21.06 18.14
N PRO A 458 -3.40 20.35 18.37
CA PRO A 458 -3.89 20.09 19.71
C PRO A 458 -2.83 19.39 20.57
N ALA A 459 -2.75 19.76 21.85
CA ALA A 459 -1.79 19.13 22.76
C ALA A 459 -2.05 17.61 22.86
N PRO A 460 -1.01 16.75 22.71
CA PRO A 460 -1.18 15.31 22.83
C PRO A 460 -1.56 14.94 24.26
N LYS A 461 -2.57 14.08 24.40
CA LYS A 461 -2.99 13.53 25.70
C LYS A 461 -2.33 12.18 25.94
N ALA A 462 -1.74 12.02 27.12
CA ALA A 462 -1.25 10.74 27.62
C ALA A 462 -2.12 10.26 28.78
N GLN A 463 -2.26 8.95 28.91
CA GLN A 463 -2.96 8.32 30.02
C GLN A 463 -2.13 8.45 31.31
N PRO A 464 -2.77 8.64 32.47
CA PRO A 464 -2.07 8.64 33.74
C PRO A 464 -1.46 7.26 34.01
N PRO A 465 -0.22 7.17 34.53
CA PRO A 465 0.44 5.89 34.75
C PRO A 465 -0.27 5.06 35.82
N VAL A 466 -0.53 3.80 35.52
CA VAL A 466 -1.09 2.82 36.48
C VAL A 466 -0.23 1.57 36.45
N LEU A 467 0.51 1.30 37.52
CA LEU A 467 1.41 0.14 37.56
C LEU A 467 0.60 -1.16 37.65
N PRO A 468 0.80 -2.12 36.74
CA PRO A 468 0.03 -3.37 36.76
C PRO A 468 0.44 -4.27 37.94
N PRO A 469 -0.54 -4.94 38.58
CA PRO A 469 -0.32 -5.70 39.82
C PRO A 469 0.51 -6.98 39.64
N ASP A 470 0.45 -7.62 38.46
CA ASP A 470 0.97 -8.98 38.22
C ASP A 470 2.21 -9.02 37.30
N ASP A 471 2.88 -10.19 37.25
CA ASP A 471 3.97 -10.48 36.29
C ASP A 471 3.46 -10.59 34.84
N VAL A 472 2.16 -10.88 34.68
CA VAL A 472 1.43 -10.85 33.42
C VAL A 472 0.44 -9.69 33.46
N PHE A 473 0.65 -8.66 32.64
CA PHE A 473 -0.28 -7.56 32.45
C PHE A 473 -1.16 -7.83 31.23
N ALA A 474 -2.49 -7.85 31.41
CA ALA A 474 -3.46 -8.12 30.34
C ALA A 474 -4.52 -7.01 30.30
N PRO A 475 -4.28 -5.92 29.53
CA PRO A 475 -5.20 -4.77 29.47
C PRO A 475 -6.51 -5.12 28.76
N GLU A 476 -7.59 -4.46 29.13
CA GLU A 476 -8.93 -4.61 28.55
C GLU A 476 -9.18 -3.66 27.38
N ASN A 477 -8.41 -2.57 27.28
CA ASN A 477 -8.50 -1.57 26.20
C ASN A 477 -7.16 -0.84 25.98
N ALA A 478 -7.13 0.05 24.99
CA ALA A 478 -5.93 0.78 24.63
C ALA A 478 -5.47 1.77 25.70
N GLU A 479 -6.40 2.40 26.42
CA GLU A 479 -6.10 3.35 27.49
C GLU A 479 -5.41 2.68 28.68
N GLU A 480 -5.93 1.54 29.12
CA GLU A 480 -5.31 0.73 30.17
C GLU A 480 -3.92 0.25 29.73
N ALA A 481 -3.80 -0.23 28.48
CA ALA A 481 -2.51 -0.62 27.92
C ALA A 481 -1.49 0.53 27.96
N ALA A 482 -1.88 1.72 27.51
CA ALA A 482 -1.00 2.89 27.49
C ALA A 482 -0.62 3.36 28.91
N ALA A 483 -1.58 3.39 29.84
CA ALA A 483 -1.34 3.71 31.26
C ALA A 483 -0.35 2.72 31.91
N GLY A 484 -0.52 1.43 31.65
CA GLY A 484 0.35 0.38 32.16
C GLY A 484 1.76 0.44 31.55
N LEU A 485 1.86 0.64 30.23
CA LEU A 485 3.13 0.79 29.55
C LEU A 485 3.92 2.01 30.06
N LEU A 486 3.26 3.15 30.27
CA LEU A 486 3.90 4.34 30.83
C LEU A 486 4.42 4.08 32.25
N ALA A 487 3.64 3.42 33.10
CA ALA A 487 4.07 3.07 34.46
C ALA A 487 5.27 2.12 34.46
N LEU A 488 5.30 1.15 33.55
CA LEU A 488 6.43 0.23 33.37
C LEU A 488 7.68 0.96 32.85
N ALA A 489 7.52 1.91 31.93
CA ALA A 489 8.60 2.76 31.43
C ALA A 489 9.20 3.65 32.51
N GLN A 490 8.37 4.25 33.36
CA GLN A 490 8.82 5.04 34.51
C GLN A 490 9.53 4.16 35.56
N ALA A 491 9.12 2.89 35.68
CA ALA A 491 9.75 1.92 36.58
C ALA A 491 10.99 1.23 35.99
N GLY A 492 11.37 1.50 34.75
CA GLY A 492 12.49 0.83 34.06
C GLY A 492 12.27 -0.68 33.87
N ARG A 493 11.02 -1.12 33.73
CA ARG A 493 10.65 -2.53 33.57
C ARG A 493 10.27 -2.82 32.13
N SER A 494 11.02 -3.69 31.47
CA SER A 494 10.72 -4.11 30.12
C SER A 494 9.69 -5.24 30.05
N VAL A 495 8.99 -5.30 28.91
CA VAL A 495 7.92 -6.24 28.62
C VAL A 495 8.17 -7.00 27.33
N ARG A 496 7.65 -8.22 27.29
CA ARG A 496 7.48 -9.00 26.07
C ARG A 496 6.00 -9.12 25.72
N ILE A 497 5.65 -8.89 24.46
CA ILE A 497 4.26 -8.92 23.99
C ILE A 497 3.92 -10.30 23.42
N GLY A 498 2.72 -10.81 23.73
CA GLY A 498 2.12 -11.93 22.99
C GLY A 498 0.75 -12.36 23.52
N SER A 499 0.07 -13.28 22.84
CA SER A 499 -1.31 -13.68 23.18
C SER A 499 -1.44 -14.56 24.42
N ALA A 500 -0.38 -15.25 24.84
CA ALA A 500 -0.35 -16.05 26.06
C ALA A 500 1.06 -16.08 26.65
N ALA A 501 1.17 -16.10 27.97
CA ALA A 501 2.46 -16.24 28.64
C ALA A 501 3.11 -17.56 28.23
N ARG A 502 4.24 -17.51 27.51
CA ARG A 502 5.07 -18.71 27.33
C ARG A 502 5.72 -19.00 28.67
N GLY A 503 5.22 -20.00 29.38
CA GLY A 503 5.83 -20.50 30.61
C GLY A 503 7.16 -21.21 30.31
N ASP A 504 8.20 -20.48 29.90
CA ASP A 504 9.59 -20.99 29.90
C ASP A 504 10.68 -19.94 29.58
N ARG A 505 10.53 -18.70 30.03
CA ARG A 505 11.70 -17.81 30.16
C ARG A 505 11.79 -17.32 31.60
N ALA A 506 12.55 -18.05 32.41
CA ALA A 506 13.09 -17.50 33.64
C ALA A 506 13.97 -16.28 33.27
N GLY A 507 13.46 -15.06 33.46
CA GLY A 507 14.15 -13.83 33.09
C GLY A 507 13.39 -12.58 33.51
N ALA A 508 14.11 -11.48 33.75
CA ALA A 508 13.69 -10.24 34.40
C ALA A 508 12.59 -9.38 33.71
N HIS A 509 11.89 -9.91 32.71
CA HIS A 509 10.91 -9.18 31.89
C HIS A 509 9.47 -9.57 32.24
N ARG A 510 8.55 -8.60 32.22
CA ARG A 510 7.11 -8.86 32.39
C ARG A 510 6.45 -9.29 31.08
N TRP A 511 5.34 -10.03 31.16
CA TRP A 511 4.56 -10.42 29.98
C TRP A 511 3.39 -9.46 29.77
N LEU A 512 3.26 -8.88 28.58
CA LEU A 512 2.11 -8.08 28.16
C LEU A 512 1.22 -8.93 27.25
N SER A 513 0.08 -9.35 27.79
CA SER A 513 -0.85 -10.26 27.12
C SER A 513 -1.91 -9.51 26.32
N THR A 514 -2.11 -9.88 25.05
CA THR A 514 -3.23 -9.39 24.25
C THR A 514 -4.52 -10.20 24.41
N ALA A 515 -4.53 -11.24 25.26
CA ALA A 515 -5.66 -12.18 25.36
C ALA A 515 -7.03 -11.53 25.62
N LYS A 516 -7.07 -10.45 26.43
CA LYS A 516 -8.32 -9.72 26.72
C LYS A 516 -8.74 -8.74 25.62
N LEU A 517 -7.84 -8.42 24.69
CA LEU A 517 -8.11 -7.59 23.52
C LEU A 517 -8.56 -8.48 22.36
N SER A 518 -9.67 -9.20 22.53
CA SER A 518 -10.13 -10.22 21.58
C SER A 518 -11.60 -10.06 21.24
N GLY A 519 -12.00 -10.58 20.09
CA GLY A 519 -13.37 -10.54 19.57
C GLY A 519 -13.54 -9.55 18.41
N VAL A 520 -14.70 -9.65 17.75
CA VAL A 520 -15.13 -8.72 16.71
C VAL A 520 -15.61 -7.43 17.37
N ILE A 521 -15.03 -6.30 16.97
CA ILE A 521 -15.35 -4.96 17.47
C ILE A 521 -16.31 -4.26 16.50
N ASP A 522 -16.05 -4.40 15.20
CA ASP A 522 -16.83 -3.80 14.12
C ASP A 522 -16.79 -4.68 12.88
N PHE A 523 -17.86 -4.72 12.11
CA PHE A 523 -17.97 -5.54 10.90
C PHE A 523 -18.92 -4.89 9.89
N GLU A 524 -18.35 -4.44 8.77
CA GLU A 524 -19.07 -3.72 7.72
C GLU A 524 -18.88 -4.46 6.40
N PRO A 525 -19.73 -5.47 6.08
CA PRO A 525 -19.59 -6.28 4.88
C PRO A 525 -19.77 -5.47 3.58
N ASP A 526 -20.66 -4.48 3.59
CA ASP A 526 -20.88 -3.58 2.43
C ASP A 526 -19.66 -2.70 2.15
N ASP A 527 -18.85 -2.44 3.18
CA ASP A 527 -17.59 -1.71 3.09
C ASP A 527 -16.36 -2.64 3.08
N LEU A 528 -16.55 -3.96 3.05
CA LEU A 528 -15.52 -5.00 2.98
C LEU A 528 -14.40 -4.80 4.02
N PHE A 529 -14.74 -4.54 5.28
CA PHE A 529 -13.77 -4.56 6.36
C PHE A 529 -14.33 -5.19 7.65
N ILE A 530 -13.40 -5.64 8.51
CA ILE A 530 -13.69 -6.08 9.87
C ILE A 530 -12.65 -5.50 10.84
N THR A 531 -13.08 -5.02 12.00
CA THR A 531 -12.20 -4.63 13.10
C THR A 531 -12.29 -5.68 14.20
N VAL A 532 -11.14 -6.21 14.61
CA VAL A 532 -11.05 -7.22 15.66
C VAL A 532 -9.98 -6.84 16.67
N GLY A 533 -10.15 -7.26 17.93
CA GLY A 533 -9.11 -7.11 18.94
C GLY A 533 -7.83 -7.83 18.53
N ALA A 534 -6.66 -7.27 18.84
CA ALA A 534 -5.36 -7.79 18.42
C ALA A 534 -5.01 -9.19 18.98
N GLY A 535 -5.67 -9.60 20.05
CA GLY A 535 -5.61 -10.94 20.65
C GLY A 535 -6.44 -12.00 19.94
N THR A 536 -7.37 -11.62 19.06
CA THR A 536 -8.29 -12.53 18.37
C THR A 536 -7.52 -13.54 17.50
N PRO A 537 -7.69 -14.86 17.69
CA PRO A 537 -7.11 -15.88 16.81
C PRO A 537 -7.60 -15.76 15.37
N LEU A 538 -6.70 -15.92 14.39
CA LEU A 538 -7.08 -15.85 12.96
C LEU A 538 -8.17 -16.88 12.59
N VAL A 539 -8.13 -18.07 13.20
CA VAL A 539 -9.13 -19.12 12.95
C VAL A 539 -10.54 -18.70 13.33
N GLU A 540 -10.70 -17.91 14.40
CA GLU A 540 -12.01 -17.39 14.83
C GLU A 540 -12.53 -16.36 13.83
N VAL A 541 -11.66 -15.44 13.39
CA VAL A 541 -11.98 -14.43 12.36
C VAL A 541 -12.40 -15.11 11.05
N GLN A 542 -11.62 -16.09 10.58
CA GLN A 542 -11.92 -16.83 9.36
C GLN A 542 -13.22 -17.62 9.46
N THR A 543 -13.51 -18.21 10.61
CA THR A 543 -14.77 -18.95 10.84
C THR A 543 -15.96 -18.00 10.81
N PHE A 544 -15.87 -16.85 11.48
CA PHE A 544 -16.91 -15.82 11.46
C PHE A 544 -17.19 -15.31 10.04
N LEU A 545 -16.14 -14.96 9.29
CA LEU A 545 -16.30 -14.40 7.94
C LEU A 545 -16.87 -15.40 6.92
N ALA A 546 -16.58 -16.70 7.09
CA ALA A 546 -17.09 -17.73 6.20
C ALA A 546 -18.63 -17.83 6.20
N GLU A 547 -19.29 -17.48 7.31
CA GLU A 547 -20.77 -17.42 7.39
C GLU A 547 -21.37 -16.39 6.43
N TYR A 548 -20.59 -15.38 6.05
CA TYR A 548 -20.99 -14.29 5.14
C TYR A 548 -20.42 -14.48 3.73
N GLY A 549 -19.76 -15.60 3.44
CA GLY A 549 -19.09 -15.80 2.15
C GLY A 549 -17.85 -14.92 1.96
N LEU A 550 -17.28 -14.39 3.04
CA LEU A 550 -16.12 -13.50 3.03
C LEU A 550 -14.89 -14.17 3.66
N GLN A 551 -13.73 -13.58 3.43
CA GLN A 551 -12.47 -13.94 4.07
C GLN A 551 -11.59 -12.70 4.25
N THR A 552 -10.58 -12.83 5.11
CA THR A 552 -9.37 -12.01 5.03
C THR A 552 -8.28 -12.89 4.39
N PRO A 553 -7.50 -12.39 3.42
CA PRO A 553 -6.53 -13.21 2.68
C PRO A 553 -5.23 -13.45 3.48
N LEU A 554 -5.40 -13.89 4.74
CA LEU A 554 -4.33 -14.20 5.68
C LEU A 554 -4.33 -15.69 5.98
N ALA A 555 -3.16 -16.23 6.34
CA ALA A 555 -3.06 -17.60 6.81
C ALA A 555 -1.97 -17.72 7.88
N SER A 556 -2.12 -18.73 8.73
CA SER A 556 -1.15 -19.03 9.78
C SER A 556 -0.90 -20.54 9.85
N PRO A 557 0.36 -20.98 9.96
CA PRO A 557 0.69 -22.37 10.28
C PRO A 557 0.41 -22.71 11.75
N TRP A 558 0.15 -21.72 12.60
CA TRP A 558 -0.13 -21.89 14.02
C TRP A 558 -1.58 -21.49 14.32
N PRO A 559 -2.45 -22.42 14.72
CA PRO A 559 -3.87 -22.14 14.98
C PRO A 559 -4.13 -21.06 16.04
N GLN A 560 -3.19 -20.91 16.99
CA GLN A 560 -3.28 -19.95 18.09
C GLN A 560 -2.67 -18.58 17.76
N ALA A 561 -2.25 -18.34 16.51
CA ALA A 561 -1.72 -17.05 16.11
C ALA A 561 -2.85 -16.00 16.11
N SER A 562 -2.65 -14.93 16.88
CA SER A 562 -3.58 -13.81 16.89
C SER A 562 -3.34 -12.87 15.71
N ILE A 563 -4.37 -12.11 15.33
CA ILE A 563 -4.27 -11.09 14.27
C ILE A 563 -3.16 -10.07 14.58
N GLY A 564 -3.08 -9.58 15.81
CA GLY A 564 -2.03 -8.66 16.23
C GLY A 564 -0.62 -9.26 16.15
N GLY A 565 -0.47 -10.55 16.49
CA GLY A 565 0.80 -11.25 16.35
C GLY A 565 1.23 -11.42 14.89
N LEU A 566 0.30 -11.79 14.00
CA LEU A 566 0.56 -11.89 12.57
C LEU A 566 0.96 -10.53 11.97
N ALA A 567 0.22 -9.47 12.30
CA ALA A 567 0.51 -8.11 11.86
C ALA A 567 1.88 -7.62 12.37
N ALA A 568 2.14 -7.73 13.67
CA ALA A 568 3.42 -7.34 14.26
C ALA A 568 4.62 -8.10 13.66
N ALA A 569 4.43 -9.37 13.27
CA ALA A 569 5.47 -10.18 12.65
C ALA A 569 5.58 -10.02 11.12
N ASN A 570 4.64 -9.31 10.47
CA ASN A 570 4.47 -9.30 9.01
C ASN A 570 4.49 -10.72 8.42
N ALA A 571 3.71 -11.62 9.03
CA ALA A 571 3.64 -13.03 8.66
C ALA A 571 2.80 -13.26 7.40
N ASN A 572 3.43 -13.13 6.23
CA ASN A 572 2.78 -13.35 4.93
C ASN A 572 2.79 -14.81 4.49
N ALA A 573 1.67 -15.25 3.91
CA ALA A 573 1.51 -16.52 3.24
C ALA A 573 1.62 -16.35 1.70
N PRO A 574 1.72 -17.44 0.92
CA PRO A 574 1.79 -17.38 -0.55
C PRO A 574 0.65 -16.60 -1.22
N LEU A 575 -0.52 -16.53 -0.56
CA LEU A 575 -1.70 -15.74 -0.97
C LEU A 575 -1.37 -14.29 -1.36
N ARG A 576 -0.28 -13.74 -0.81
CA ARG A 576 0.17 -12.38 -1.07
C ARG A 576 0.34 -12.03 -2.55
N MET A 577 0.66 -13.02 -3.37
CA MET A 577 0.87 -12.83 -4.79
C MET A 577 -0.37 -12.24 -5.46
N ARG A 578 -1.54 -12.73 -5.02
CA ARG A 578 -2.85 -12.31 -5.49
C ARG A 578 -3.40 -11.14 -4.68
N TYR A 579 -3.31 -11.20 -3.35
CA TYR A 579 -4.05 -10.28 -2.46
C TYR A 579 -3.19 -9.22 -1.76
N GLY A 580 -1.88 -9.16 -2.04
CA GLY A 580 -0.95 -8.31 -1.30
C GLY A 580 -0.58 -8.88 0.08
N GLY A 581 0.42 -8.29 0.72
CA GLY A 581 0.85 -8.70 2.07
C GLY A 581 -0.05 -8.16 3.17
N LEU A 582 0.26 -8.48 4.43
CA LEU A 582 -0.40 -7.92 5.62
C LEU A 582 -0.44 -6.39 5.59
N ARG A 583 0.66 -5.76 5.16
CA ARG A 583 0.73 -4.30 4.97
C ARG A 583 -0.35 -3.75 4.03
N ASP A 584 -0.80 -4.52 3.05
CA ASP A 584 -1.80 -4.11 2.06
C ASP A 584 -3.23 -4.42 2.53
N ASN A 585 -3.37 -5.26 3.56
CA ASN A 585 -4.64 -5.75 4.07
C ASN A 585 -5.04 -5.13 5.42
N VAL A 586 -4.13 -4.42 6.09
CA VAL A 586 -4.44 -3.63 7.30
C VAL A 586 -4.81 -2.21 6.89
N LEU A 587 -6.05 -1.80 7.17
CA LEU A 587 -6.54 -0.44 6.87
C LEU A 587 -6.21 0.54 8.01
N CYS A 588 -6.40 0.10 9.25
CA CYS A 588 -6.08 0.90 10.44
C CYS A 588 -5.91 0.03 11.69
N THR A 589 -5.32 0.61 12.73
CA THR A 589 -5.08 -0.05 14.03
C THR A 589 -5.02 0.97 15.16
N THR A 590 -5.53 0.61 16.33
CA THR A 590 -5.30 1.37 17.56
C THR A 590 -4.04 0.87 18.24
N VAL A 591 -3.15 1.80 18.63
CA VAL A 591 -1.86 1.48 19.24
C VAL A 591 -1.68 2.21 20.55
N ALA A 592 -1.31 1.47 21.59
CA ALA A 592 -0.83 2.01 22.85
C ALA A 592 0.69 2.17 22.82
N LEU A 593 1.18 3.40 23.01
CA LEU A 593 2.61 3.73 23.00
C LEU A 593 3.20 3.70 24.42
N ALA A 594 4.51 3.45 24.53
CA ALA A 594 5.21 3.38 25.81
C ALA A 594 5.24 4.71 26.58
N ASN A 595 5.00 5.83 25.90
CA ASN A 595 4.87 7.14 26.53
C ASN A 595 3.45 7.50 26.99
N GLY A 596 2.54 6.51 27.04
CA GLY A 596 1.18 6.68 27.57
C GLY A 596 0.18 7.27 26.58
N ARG A 597 0.58 7.59 25.35
CA ARG A 597 -0.35 8.01 24.29
C ARG A 597 -1.06 6.80 23.68
N VAL A 598 -2.32 7.00 23.31
CA VAL A 598 -3.07 6.10 22.41
C VAL A 598 -3.22 6.81 21.07
N ILE A 599 -2.94 6.12 19.97
CA ILE A 599 -3.13 6.64 18.62
C ILE A 599 -3.98 5.68 17.78
N ARG A 600 -4.80 6.24 16.90
CA ARG A 600 -5.50 5.49 15.85
C ARG A 600 -4.74 5.68 14.54
N ALA A 601 -3.89 4.72 14.20
CA ALA A 601 -3.15 4.75 12.94
C ALA A 601 -4.11 4.42 11.78
N GLY A 602 -4.28 5.35 10.84
CA GLY A 602 -5.15 5.19 9.66
C GLY A 602 -6.64 5.38 9.92
N ARG A 603 -7.46 5.08 8.90
CA ARG A 603 -8.94 5.11 8.93
C ARG A 603 -9.50 3.89 8.19
N PRO A 604 -10.71 3.40 8.52
CA PRO A 604 -11.29 2.20 7.90
C PRO A 604 -11.87 2.51 6.50
N LEU A 605 -11.01 3.02 5.61
CA LEU A 605 -11.35 3.45 4.26
C LEU A 605 -10.40 2.78 3.26
N VAL A 606 -10.91 2.52 2.05
CA VAL A 606 -10.10 1.93 0.97
C VAL A 606 -9.03 2.91 0.48
N LYS A 607 -9.37 4.20 0.37
CA LYS A 607 -8.44 5.30 0.07
C LYS A 607 -8.32 6.24 1.27
N ASN A 608 -7.09 6.52 1.64
CA ASN A 608 -6.75 7.56 2.60
C ASN A 608 -5.32 8.05 2.32
N SER A 609 -5.18 9.29 1.87
CA SER A 609 -3.89 9.95 1.63
C SER A 609 -3.71 11.17 2.55
N ALA A 610 -4.42 11.21 3.68
CA ALA A 610 -4.31 12.27 4.66
C ALA A 610 -3.22 11.96 5.71
N GLY A 611 -2.09 12.65 5.63
CA GLY A 611 -0.95 12.46 6.55
C GLY A 611 -0.14 11.20 6.20
N TYR A 612 0.59 10.68 7.18
CA TYR A 612 1.49 9.54 6.97
C TYR A 612 0.78 8.19 7.11
N ASP A 613 1.21 7.19 6.34
CA ASP A 613 0.71 5.80 6.39
C ASP A 613 1.26 5.06 7.64
N LEU A 614 0.72 5.42 8.81
CA LEU A 614 1.09 4.83 10.09
C LEU A 614 0.70 3.36 10.27
N PRO A 615 -0.42 2.83 9.74
CA PRO A 615 -0.77 1.41 9.93
C PRO A 615 0.37 0.47 9.51
N LYS A 616 0.96 0.72 8.34
CA LYS A 616 2.02 -0.12 7.78
C LYS A 616 3.32 -0.08 8.58
N LEU A 617 3.61 1.04 9.24
CA LEU A 617 4.76 1.15 10.14
C LEU A 617 4.73 0.13 11.28
N PHE A 618 3.53 -0.20 11.79
CA PHE A 618 3.38 -1.17 12.87
C PHE A 618 3.40 -2.62 12.37
N VAL A 619 3.11 -2.86 11.09
CA VAL A 619 3.24 -4.17 10.46
C VAL A 619 4.73 -4.52 10.32
N GLY A 620 5.14 -5.65 10.91
CA GLY A 620 6.55 -6.05 10.95
C GLY A 620 7.40 -5.35 12.03
N SER A 621 6.80 -4.46 12.83
CA SER A 621 7.49 -3.77 13.94
C SER A 621 7.85 -4.70 15.11
N GLN A 622 7.38 -5.94 15.11
CA GLN A 622 7.54 -6.91 16.19
C GLN A 622 7.08 -6.37 17.55
N GLY A 623 6.15 -5.41 17.59
CA GLY A 623 5.67 -4.76 18.82
C GLY A 623 6.71 -3.85 19.51
N THR A 624 7.82 -3.54 18.84
CA THR A 624 8.90 -2.71 19.41
C THR A 624 8.58 -1.21 19.45
N LEU A 625 7.55 -0.78 18.71
CA LEU A 625 7.09 0.60 18.61
C LEU A 625 5.81 0.89 19.42
N GLY A 626 5.08 -0.15 19.82
CA GLY A 626 3.81 -0.04 20.55
C GLY A 626 3.06 -1.36 20.61
N LEU A 627 2.03 -1.42 21.46
CA LEU A 627 1.10 -2.54 21.51
C LEU A 627 -0.05 -2.30 20.54
N LEU A 628 -0.25 -3.20 19.58
CA LEU A 628 -1.48 -3.25 18.77
C LEU A 628 -2.64 -3.66 19.68
N CYS A 629 -3.68 -2.85 19.74
CA CYS A 629 -4.87 -3.11 20.57
C CYS A 629 -6.01 -3.74 19.76
N ASP A 630 -6.19 -3.27 18.54
CA ASP A 630 -7.13 -3.81 17.55
C ASP A 630 -6.51 -3.69 16.15
N VAL A 631 -7.08 -4.40 15.17
CA VAL A 631 -6.67 -4.32 13.78
C VAL A 631 -7.92 -4.35 12.89
N THR A 632 -8.01 -3.39 11.97
CA THR A 632 -9.03 -3.37 10.92
C THR A 632 -8.45 -3.97 9.64
N LEU A 633 -9.06 -5.06 9.17
CA LEU A 633 -8.63 -5.84 8.02
C LEU A 633 -9.56 -5.63 6.83
N LYS A 634 -8.99 -5.52 5.63
CA LYS A 634 -9.73 -5.62 4.36
C LYS A 634 -10.28 -7.05 4.20
N LEU A 635 -11.50 -7.12 3.69
CA LEU A 635 -12.20 -8.35 3.35
C LEU A 635 -12.21 -8.56 1.84
N THR A 636 -12.20 -9.82 1.45
CA THR A 636 -12.44 -10.26 0.08
C THR A 636 -13.51 -11.36 0.09
N PRO A 637 -14.31 -11.47 -0.98
CA PRO A 637 -15.19 -12.62 -1.16
C PRO A 637 -14.40 -13.94 -1.18
N LEU A 638 -15.02 -15.02 -0.73
CA LEU A 638 -14.49 -16.36 -0.95
C LEU A 638 -14.39 -16.63 -2.46
N PRO A 639 -13.31 -17.27 -2.94
CA PRO A 639 -13.17 -17.56 -4.35
C PRO A 639 -14.23 -18.57 -4.79
N ARG A 640 -14.87 -18.30 -5.94
CA ARG A 640 -15.90 -19.18 -6.52
C ARG A 640 -15.31 -20.51 -7.00
N ALA A 641 -14.06 -20.49 -7.43
CA ALA A 641 -13.29 -21.68 -7.73
C ALA A 641 -11.88 -21.58 -7.13
N ARG A 642 -11.36 -22.72 -6.69
CA ARG A 642 -9.96 -22.90 -6.33
C ARG A 642 -9.51 -24.26 -6.87
N ARG A 643 -8.44 -24.27 -7.65
CA ARG A 643 -7.90 -25.49 -8.25
C ARG A 643 -6.38 -25.49 -8.17
N THR A 644 -5.78 -26.67 -8.00
CA THR A 644 -4.33 -26.82 -7.87
C THR A 644 -3.81 -27.88 -8.84
N LEU A 645 -2.83 -27.49 -9.65
CA LEU A 645 -2.03 -28.42 -10.45
C LEU A 645 -0.78 -28.83 -9.66
N ALA A 646 -0.48 -30.12 -9.66
CA ALA A 646 0.72 -30.70 -9.10
C ALA A 646 1.53 -31.43 -10.18
N VAL A 647 2.83 -31.14 -10.24
CA VAL A 647 3.74 -31.68 -11.26
C VAL A 647 5.00 -32.23 -10.59
N PRO A 648 5.35 -33.51 -10.79
CA PRO A 648 6.60 -34.06 -10.27
C PRO A 648 7.81 -33.41 -10.95
N ALA A 649 8.81 -33.05 -10.16
CA ALA A 649 10.08 -32.51 -10.63
C ALA A 649 11.25 -33.39 -10.12
N PRO A 650 12.10 -33.93 -11.01
CA PRO A 650 13.19 -34.81 -10.61
C PRO A 650 14.31 -34.09 -9.85
N THR A 651 14.42 -32.77 -10.04
CA THR A 651 15.38 -31.91 -9.34
C THR A 651 14.74 -30.57 -9.02
N MET A 652 15.31 -29.86 -8.04
CA MET A 652 14.87 -28.50 -7.71
C MET A 652 14.98 -27.56 -8.93
N ALA A 653 16.06 -27.66 -9.71
CA ALA A 653 16.25 -26.88 -10.92
C ALA A 653 15.15 -27.14 -11.97
N ALA A 654 14.73 -28.39 -12.16
CA ALA A 654 13.60 -28.71 -13.04
C ALA A 654 12.29 -28.08 -12.53
N GLY A 655 12.05 -28.10 -11.22
CA GLY A 655 10.91 -27.42 -10.60
C GLY A 655 10.90 -25.91 -10.84
N LEU A 656 12.06 -25.25 -10.75
CA LEU A 656 12.19 -23.82 -11.03
C LEU A 656 11.95 -23.46 -12.50
N VAL A 657 12.32 -24.35 -13.45
CA VAL A 657 11.98 -24.19 -14.87
C VAL A 657 10.47 -24.26 -15.09
N LEU A 658 9.77 -25.18 -14.41
CA LEU A 658 8.31 -25.25 -14.45
C LEU A 658 7.66 -23.99 -13.88
N ALA A 659 8.17 -23.49 -12.76
CA ALA A 659 7.69 -22.26 -12.16
C ALA A 659 7.84 -21.06 -13.11
N ASP A 660 9.01 -20.90 -13.73
CA ASP A 660 9.28 -19.83 -14.69
C ASP A 660 8.29 -19.84 -15.87
N ALA A 661 8.03 -21.03 -16.42
CA ALA A 661 7.06 -21.19 -17.50
C ALA A 661 5.62 -20.81 -17.08
N ALA A 662 5.21 -21.16 -15.86
CA ALA A 662 3.86 -20.91 -15.36
C ALA A 662 3.62 -19.44 -14.95
N LEU A 663 4.64 -18.74 -14.43
CA LEU A 663 4.51 -17.39 -13.89
C LEU A 663 4.06 -16.35 -14.94
N HIS A 664 4.35 -16.58 -16.22
CA HIS A 664 3.92 -15.71 -17.33
C HIS A 664 2.39 -15.62 -17.48
N HIS A 665 1.66 -16.60 -16.95
CA HIS A 665 0.20 -16.69 -17.06
C HIS A 665 -0.51 -16.43 -15.74
N ALA A 666 0.21 -16.04 -14.67
CA ALA A 666 -0.34 -15.94 -13.32
C ALA A 666 -1.06 -14.61 -13.07
N LEU A 667 -2.33 -14.53 -13.49
CA LEU A 667 -3.27 -13.44 -13.20
C LEU A 667 -4.11 -13.73 -11.95
N VAL A 668 -4.57 -14.98 -11.79
CA VAL A 668 -5.38 -15.46 -10.67
C VAL A 668 -4.69 -16.49 -9.77
N ALA A 669 -3.41 -16.75 -9.99
CA ALA A 669 -2.57 -17.57 -9.12
C ALA A 669 -2.51 -17.01 -7.68
N SER A 670 -2.81 -17.86 -6.70
CA SER A 670 -2.68 -17.55 -5.26
C SER A 670 -1.51 -18.26 -4.60
N ALA A 671 -0.88 -19.25 -5.25
CA ALA A 671 0.36 -19.86 -4.78
C ALA A 671 1.12 -20.54 -5.93
N VAL A 672 2.43 -20.32 -6.00
CA VAL A 672 3.33 -20.98 -6.94
C VAL A 672 4.52 -21.53 -6.15
N LEU A 673 4.44 -22.80 -5.75
CA LEU A 673 5.36 -23.40 -4.79
C LEU A 673 6.17 -24.55 -5.40
N LEU A 674 7.37 -24.73 -4.89
CA LEU A 674 8.16 -25.94 -5.04
C LEU A 674 8.39 -26.55 -3.66
N VAL A 675 7.93 -27.78 -3.47
CA VAL A 675 8.01 -28.52 -2.20
C VAL A 675 8.63 -29.89 -2.42
N GLU A 676 9.08 -30.53 -1.34
CA GLU A 676 9.50 -31.93 -1.39
C GLU A 676 8.29 -32.85 -1.64
N GLY A 677 8.46 -33.86 -2.49
CA GLY A 677 7.33 -34.73 -2.87
C GLY A 677 6.76 -35.54 -1.71
N ALA A 678 7.55 -35.82 -0.68
CA ALA A 678 7.07 -36.45 0.55
C ALA A 678 5.89 -35.70 1.21
N ASN A 679 5.77 -34.38 0.97
CA ASN A 679 4.67 -33.55 1.47
C ASN A 679 3.41 -33.59 0.58
N VAL A 680 3.46 -34.29 -0.56
CA VAL A 680 2.35 -34.41 -1.52
C VAL A 680 2.09 -35.91 -1.75
N PRO A 681 1.21 -36.56 -0.94
CA PRO A 681 1.09 -38.01 -0.89
C PRO A 681 0.91 -38.72 -2.25
N MET A 682 0.16 -38.11 -3.18
CA MET A 682 -0.09 -38.67 -4.52
C MET A 682 1.14 -38.67 -5.45
N LEU A 683 2.17 -37.88 -5.14
CA LEU A 683 3.42 -37.76 -5.89
C LEU A 683 4.65 -37.98 -5.02
N ALA A 684 4.51 -38.70 -3.89
CA ALA A 684 5.56 -38.89 -2.89
C ALA A 684 6.83 -39.59 -3.41
N ALA A 685 6.75 -40.28 -4.55
CA ALA A 685 7.90 -40.90 -5.20
C ALA A 685 8.82 -39.88 -5.92
N SER A 686 8.32 -38.67 -6.21
CA SER A 686 9.13 -37.61 -6.82
C SER A 686 9.93 -36.88 -5.73
N PRO A 687 11.22 -36.55 -5.94
CA PRO A 687 11.99 -35.76 -4.98
C PRO A 687 11.35 -34.40 -4.70
N TYR A 688 10.90 -33.71 -5.76
CA TYR A 688 10.21 -32.43 -5.65
C TYR A 688 8.87 -32.47 -6.39
N VAL A 689 7.96 -31.61 -5.97
CA VAL A 689 6.66 -31.36 -6.61
C VAL A 689 6.45 -29.86 -6.75
N PHE A 690 6.19 -29.44 -7.97
CA PHE A 690 5.75 -28.09 -8.29
C PHE A 690 4.23 -28.00 -8.12
N LEU A 691 3.76 -27.03 -7.35
CA LEU A 691 2.35 -26.76 -7.07
C LEU A 691 1.97 -25.38 -7.62
N TYR A 692 0.90 -25.34 -8.41
CA TYR A 692 0.32 -24.11 -8.93
C TYR A 692 -1.15 -24.03 -8.50
N THR A 693 -1.49 -23.08 -7.64
CA THR A 693 -2.87 -22.86 -7.17
C THR A 693 -3.41 -21.57 -7.75
N ALA A 694 -4.57 -21.66 -8.40
CA ALA A 694 -5.33 -20.53 -8.92
C ALA A 694 -6.68 -20.45 -8.20
N GLU A 695 -7.13 -19.23 -7.89
CA GLU A 695 -8.44 -19.01 -7.26
C GLU A 695 -9.09 -17.68 -7.68
N GLY A 696 -10.41 -17.68 -7.83
CA GLY A 696 -11.16 -16.52 -8.34
C GLY A 696 -12.48 -16.92 -9.00
N PRO A 697 -12.97 -16.13 -9.99
CA PRO A 697 -14.05 -16.54 -10.88
C PRO A 697 -13.72 -17.88 -11.55
N ALA A 698 -14.73 -18.74 -11.73
CA ALA A 698 -14.50 -20.12 -12.19
C ALA A 698 -13.90 -20.16 -13.59
N GLU A 699 -14.40 -19.30 -14.48
CA GLU A 699 -13.99 -19.18 -15.87
C GLU A 699 -12.55 -18.67 -15.99
N ASP A 700 -12.15 -17.73 -15.13
CA ASP A 700 -10.78 -17.22 -15.07
C ASP A 700 -9.80 -18.29 -14.58
N VAL A 701 -10.18 -19.05 -13.54
CA VAL A 701 -9.38 -20.16 -13.02
C VAL A 701 -9.21 -21.25 -14.09
N GLU A 702 -10.28 -21.62 -14.79
CA GLU A 702 -10.23 -22.62 -15.86
C GLU A 702 -9.34 -22.16 -17.03
N ALA A 703 -9.52 -20.92 -17.50
CA ALA A 703 -8.74 -20.35 -18.58
C ALA A 703 -7.24 -20.24 -18.24
N GLU A 704 -6.90 -19.79 -17.03
CA GLU A 704 -5.52 -19.72 -16.56
C GLU A 704 -4.88 -21.11 -16.51
N LEU A 705 -5.55 -22.08 -15.89
CA LEU A 705 -4.99 -23.42 -15.74
C LEU A 705 -4.77 -24.12 -17.08
N ALA A 706 -5.63 -23.88 -18.08
CA ALA A 706 -5.40 -24.40 -19.43
C ALA A 706 -4.11 -23.85 -20.07
N LEU A 707 -3.86 -22.54 -19.92
CA LEU A 707 -2.63 -21.90 -20.41
C LEU A 707 -1.39 -22.38 -19.65
N VAL A 708 -1.51 -22.51 -18.32
CA VAL A 708 -0.44 -23.01 -17.45
C VAL A 708 -0.11 -24.45 -17.78
N GLU A 709 -1.10 -25.32 -17.99
CA GLU A 709 -0.88 -26.71 -18.40
C GLU A 709 -0.09 -26.78 -19.72
N GLN A 710 -0.47 -25.97 -20.70
CA GLN A 710 0.25 -25.89 -21.98
C GLN A 710 1.69 -25.39 -21.80
N ALA A 711 1.92 -24.39 -20.94
CA ALA A 711 3.25 -23.88 -20.62
C ALA A 711 4.11 -24.95 -19.93
N LEU A 712 3.55 -25.67 -18.95
CA LEU A 712 4.21 -26.75 -18.23
C LEU A 712 4.60 -27.90 -19.16
N ARG A 713 3.71 -28.31 -20.07
CA ARG A 713 4.02 -29.35 -21.07
C ARG A 713 5.17 -28.94 -22.00
N ARG A 714 5.19 -27.68 -22.44
CA ARG A 714 6.31 -27.12 -23.23
C ARG A 714 7.62 -27.07 -22.44
N ALA A 715 7.54 -26.87 -21.13
CA ALA A 715 8.67 -26.88 -20.21
C ALA A 715 9.12 -28.30 -19.79
N GLY A 716 8.51 -29.36 -20.34
CA GLY A 716 8.92 -30.75 -20.11
C GLY A 716 8.11 -31.51 -19.07
N ALA A 717 6.97 -30.98 -18.59
CA ALA A 717 6.07 -31.72 -17.72
C ALA A 717 5.36 -32.85 -18.49
N HIS A 718 5.65 -34.10 -18.13
CA HIS A 718 5.01 -35.29 -18.72
C HIS A 718 3.76 -35.73 -17.95
N LEU A 719 3.74 -35.51 -16.64
CA LEU A 719 2.61 -35.81 -15.76
C LEU A 719 2.16 -34.51 -15.10
N ILE A 720 0.88 -34.17 -15.24
CA ILE A 720 0.23 -33.06 -14.56
C ILE A 720 -1.03 -33.64 -13.94
N VAL A 721 -1.18 -33.51 -12.64
CA VAL A 721 -2.34 -34.00 -11.92
C VAL A 721 -3.01 -32.86 -11.16
N GLU A 722 -4.33 -32.92 -11.06
CA GLU A 722 -5.07 -32.05 -10.16
C GLU A 722 -4.93 -32.57 -8.73
N SER A 723 -4.71 -31.68 -7.77
CA SER A 723 -4.50 -32.01 -6.37
C SER A 723 -5.50 -31.29 -5.47
N ASP A 724 -6.01 -32.01 -4.48
CA ASP A 724 -6.81 -31.43 -3.40
C ASP A 724 -5.93 -30.60 -2.42
N ALA A 725 -4.61 -30.86 -2.40
CA ALA A 725 -3.67 -30.15 -1.56
C ALA A 725 -3.26 -28.82 -2.22
N THR A 726 -3.84 -27.73 -1.73
CA THR A 726 -3.49 -26.37 -2.19
C THR A 726 -2.07 -26.00 -1.82
N GLY A 727 -1.46 -25.07 -2.56
CA GLY A 727 -0.14 -24.52 -2.20
C GLY A 727 -0.14 -23.90 -0.80
N LEU A 728 -1.22 -23.22 -0.43
CA LEU A 728 -1.38 -22.69 0.93
C LEU A 728 -1.34 -23.80 2.00
N ALA A 729 -2.04 -24.91 1.78
CA ALA A 729 -2.04 -26.05 2.69
C ALA A 729 -0.65 -26.69 2.79
N ALA A 730 0.07 -26.83 1.67
CA ALA A 730 1.44 -27.34 1.65
C ALA A 730 2.40 -26.45 2.45
N TRP A 731 2.31 -25.13 2.27
CA TRP A 731 3.09 -24.15 3.04
C TRP A 731 2.80 -24.22 4.54
N THR A 732 1.51 -24.21 4.91
CA THR A 732 1.05 -24.31 6.31
C THR A 732 1.56 -25.61 6.94
N HIS A 733 1.40 -26.74 6.25
CA HIS A 733 1.84 -28.06 6.74
C HIS A 733 3.36 -28.10 6.95
N PHE A 734 4.14 -27.60 5.98
CA PHE A 734 5.60 -27.58 6.08
C PHE A 734 6.07 -26.82 7.34
N LEU A 735 5.51 -25.64 7.59
CA LEU A 735 5.88 -24.80 8.74
C LEU A 735 5.37 -25.38 10.07
N ALA A 736 4.13 -25.89 10.10
CA ALA A 736 3.53 -26.47 11.29
C ALA A 736 4.23 -27.77 11.74
N ALA A 737 4.87 -28.49 10.82
CA ALA A 737 5.63 -29.70 11.10
C ALA A 737 7.01 -29.44 11.75
N SER A 738 7.37 -28.20 12.06
CA SER A 738 8.65 -27.88 12.73
C SER A 738 8.63 -28.31 14.20
N LYS A 739 9.66 -29.04 14.63
CA LYS A 739 9.84 -29.43 16.04
C LYS A 739 10.42 -28.26 16.85
N PRO A 740 10.23 -28.24 18.18
CA PRO A 740 10.76 -27.17 19.04
C PRO A 740 12.27 -26.92 18.92
N ASP A 741 13.03 -27.96 18.58
CA ASP A 741 14.49 -27.93 18.47
C ASP A 741 14.98 -27.70 17.03
N ASP A 742 14.08 -27.64 16.05
CA ASP A 742 14.45 -27.38 14.66
C ASP A 742 14.89 -25.92 14.47
N LEU A 743 15.90 -25.73 13.63
CA LEU A 743 16.24 -24.44 13.06
C LEU A 743 15.27 -24.14 11.90
N LEU A 744 14.39 -23.16 12.09
CA LEU A 744 13.48 -22.68 11.06
C LEU A 744 13.95 -21.32 10.54
N LEU A 745 14.20 -21.24 9.24
CA LEU A 745 14.70 -20.05 8.57
C LEU A 745 13.70 -19.53 7.54
N ARG A 746 13.62 -18.21 7.39
CA ARG A 746 13.00 -17.54 6.25
C ARG A 746 14.06 -16.75 5.50
N MET A 747 14.15 -16.99 4.20
CA MET A 747 15.06 -16.32 3.30
C MET A 747 14.24 -15.59 2.24
N GLY A 748 14.66 -14.39 1.89
CA GLY A 748 14.10 -13.63 0.77
C GLY A 748 15.21 -13.19 -0.16
N VAL A 749 15.06 -13.44 -1.45
CA VAL A 749 15.94 -12.94 -2.52
C VAL A 749 15.08 -12.36 -3.63
N PRO A 750 15.60 -11.45 -4.47
CA PRO A 750 14.89 -11.03 -5.68
C PRO A 750 14.47 -12.27 -6.48
N ALA A 751 13.21 -12.33 -6.92
CA ALA A 751 12.68 -13.53 -7.56
C ALA A 751 13.52 -13.97 -8.78
N LYS A 752 14.06 -13.03 -9.58
CA LYS A 752 15.03 -13.31 -10.65
C LYS A 752 16.30 -14.04 -10.20
N ALA A 753 16.74 -13.83 -8.96
CA ALA A 753 17.97 -14.40 -8.40
C ALA A 753 17.74 -15.75 -7.70
N LEU A 754 16.48 -16.17 -7.51
CA LEU A 754 16.10 -17.38 -6.78
C LEU A 754 16.86 -18.64 -7.25
N ALA A 755 16.92 -18.85 -8.58
CA ALA A 755 17.58 -20.04 -9.13
C ALA A 755 19.09 -20.03 -8.91
N ALA A 756 19.73 -18.87 -9.06
CA ALA A 756 21.17 -18.72 -8.80
C ALA A 756 21.48 -18.92 -7.30
N TYR A 757 20.66 -18.35 -6.42
CA TYR A 757 20.82 -18.51 -4.98
C TYR A 757 20.70 -19.97 -4.54
N LEU A 758 19.66 -20.67 -5.01
CA LEU A 758 19.43 -22.09 -4.69
C LEU A 758 20.52 -23.01 -5.24
N ALA A 759 21.12 -22.67 -6.38
CA ALA A 759 22.27 -23.40 -6.93
C ALA A 759 23.54 -23.23 -6.08
N ASP A 760 23.75 -22.05 -5.49
CA ASP A 760 24.92 -21.74 -4.66
C ASP A 760 24.85 -22.42 -3.29
N ILE A 761 23.67 -22.41 -2.64
CA ILE A 761 23.51 -23.03 -1.32
C ILE A 761 23.33 -24.54 -1.36
N ALA A 762 23.11 -25.13 -2.54
CA ALA A 762 22.95 -26.56 -2.82
C ALA A 762 22.31 -27.33 -1.64
N PRO A 763 21.00 -27.15 -1.35
CA PRO A 763 20.36 -27.77 -0.21
C PRO A 763 20.52 -29.30 -0.32
N GLY A 764 21.42 -29.87 0.48
CA GLY A 764 21.61 -31.32 0.56
C GLY A 764 20.49 -31.95 1.41
N ASP A 765 20.62 -33.25 1.71
CA ASP A 765 19.67 -34.02 2.52
C ASP A 765 19.43 -33.46 3.95
N THR A 766 20.21 -32.45 4.36
CA THR A 766 20.14 -31.82 5.68
C THR A 766 19.24 -30.59 5.76
N LEU A 767 18.75 -30.07 4.62
CA LEU A 767 17.96 -28.84 4.55
C LEU A 767 16.64 -29.07 3.80
N ALA A 768 15.57 -29.31 4.54
CA ALA A 768 14.24 -29.40 3.96
C ALA A 768 13.69 -28.03 3.61
N ALA A 769 13.04 -27.86 2.46
CA ALA A 769 12.61 -26.54 1.98
C ALA A 769 11.20 -26.52 1.36
N CYS A 770 10.50 -25.40 1.59
CA CYS A 770 9.32 -24.96 0.87
C CYS A 770 9.62 -23.62 0.21
N ILE A 771 9.55 -23.57 -1.11
CA ILE A 771 10.00 -22.44 -1.92
C ILE A 771 8.78 -21.78 -2.56
N ASP A 772 8.55 -20.51 -2.27
CA ASP A 772 7.62 -19.67 -3.00
C ASP A 772 8.34 -19.06 -4.22
N CYS A 773 8.11 -19.67 -5.38
CA CYS A 773 8.79 -19.31 -6.61
C CYS A 773 8.36 -17.95 -7.16
N ALA A 774 7.14 -17.50 -6.84
CA ALA A 774 6.63 -16.22 -7.29
C ALA A 774 7.25 -15.05 -6.51
N CYS A 775 7.42 -15.23 -5.20
CA CYS A 775 7.89 -14.15 -4.31
C CYS A 775 9.38 -14.23 -3.99
N GLY A 776 10.10 -15.27 -4.45
CA GLY A 776 11.52 -15.44 -4.12
C GLY A 776 11.74 -15.73 -2.63
N LEU A 777 10.76 -16.34 -1.96
CA LEU A 777 10.83 -16.68 -0.53
C LEU A 777 11.14 -18.16 -0.36
N ILE A 778 12.01 -18.48 0.59
CA ILE A 778 12.39 -19.85 0.93
C ILE A 778 12.18 -20.01 2.43
N TYR A 779 11.40 -21.02 2.79
CA TYR A 779 11.25 -21.49 4.16
C TYR A 779 12.02 -22.78 4.29
N ALA A 780 12.98 -22.84 5.21
CA ALA A 780 13.83 -24.01 5.36
C ALA A 780 13.91 -24.49 6.80
N LYS A 781 13.96 -25.82 6.96
CA LYS A 781 14.09 -26.51 8.23
C LYS A 781 15.37 -27.34 8.23
N ALA A 782 16.10 -27.24 9.33
CA ALA A 782 17.26 -28.09 9.59
C ALA A 782 17.24 -28.54 11.06
N ALA A 783 17.81 -29.71 11.34
CA ALA A 783 18.00 -30.24 12.68
C ALA A 783 19.51 -30.27 13.03
N PRO A 784 20.13 -29.11 13.33
CA PRO A 784 21.55 -29.05 13.67
C PRO A 784 21.82 -29.76 15.01
N GLY A 785 23.00 -30.36 15.17
CA GLY A 785 23.35 -31.09 16.39
C GLY A 785 23.62 -30.19 17.59
N ASN A 786 23.91 -28.91 17.38
CA ASN A 786 24.12 -27.89 18.43
C ASN A 786 23.95 -26.46 17.89
N GLY A 787 23.98 -25.47 18.80
CA GLY A 787 23.84 -24.05 18.46
C GLY A 787 24.95 -23.48 17.56
N MET A 788 26.19 -23.98 17.64
CA MET A 788 27.27 -23.53 16.76
C MET A 788 27.08 -23.98 15.32
N GLU A 789 26.63 -25.23 15.12
CA GLU A 789 26.24 -25.74 13.80
C GLU A 789 25.07 -24.95 13.21
N ALA A 790 24.07 -24.63 14.03
CA ALA A 790 22.95 -23.79 13.64
C ALA A 790 23.40 -22.39 13.18
N ALA A 791 24.31 -21.76 13.94
CA ALA A 791 24.87 -20.45 13.60
C ALA A 791 25.73 -20.50 12.34
N ALA A 792 26.53 -21.56 12.15
CA ALA A 792 27.35 -21.75 10.97
C ALA A 792 26.50 -21.94 9.71
N LEU A 793 25.47 -22.79 9.77
CA LEU A 793 24.52 -23.00 8.68
C LEU A 793 23.78 -21.70 8.34
N THR A 794 23.27 -20.99 9.34
CA THR A 794 22.58 -19.71 9.14
C THR A 794 23.50 -18.70 8.44
N ARG A 795 24.78 -18.60 8.84
CA ARG A 795 25.77 -17.72 8.20
C ARG A 795 26.06 -18.14 6.75
N ALA A 796 26.20 -19.44 6.49
CA ALA A 796 26.48 -19.97 5.16
C ALA A 796 25.33 -19.67 4.17
N LEU A 797 24.08 -19.75 4.61
CA LEU A 797 22.91 -19.39 3.81
C LEU A 797 22.79 -17.87 3.62
N ARG A 798 23.16 -17.10 4.65
CA ARG A 798 22.95 -15.65 4.70
C ARG A 798 23.90 -14.87 3.80
N GLN A 799 25.18 -15.22 3.74
CA GLN A 799 26.17 -14.49 2.94
C GLN A 799 25.79 -14.37 1.45
N PRO A 800 25.46 -15.46 0.75
CA PRO A 800 25.03 -15.36 -0.65
C PRO A 800 23.69 -14.64 -0.83
N ALA A 801 22.77 -14.74 0.14
CA ALA A 801 21.51 -13.99 0.08
C ALA A 801 21.77 -12.47 0.13
N LEU A 802 22.59 -12.01 1.08
CA LEU A 802 22.96 -10.60 1.20
C LEU A 802 23.69 -10.07 -0.04
N ALA A 803 24.55 -10.88 -0.66
CA ALA A 803 25.24 -10.52 -1.90
C ALA A 803 24.29 -10.30 -3.09
N LEU A 804 23.11 -10.94 -3.07
CA LEU A 804 22.03 -10.76 -4.04
C LEU A 804 21.01 -9.69 -3.62
N GLY A 805 21.30 -8.92 -2.57
CA GLY A 805 20.38 -7.94 -2.00
C GLY A 805 19.22 -8.55 -1.21
N GLY A 806 19.28 -9.83 -0.86
CA GLY A 806 18.29 -10.54 -0.04
C GLY A 806 18.57 -10.51 1.47
N TYR A 807 17.98 -11.45 2.21
CA TYR A 807 18.19 -11.63 3.64
C TYR A 807 17.93 -13.08 4.10
N VAL A 808 18.40 -13.42 5.30
CA VAL A 808 18.07 -14.68 6.00
C VAL A 808 17.82 -14.40 7.48
N VAL A 809 16.59 -14.65 7.93
CA VAL A 809 16.19 -14.53 9.34
C VAL A 809 15.85 -15.88 9.95
N THR A 810 16.11 -16.00 11.24
CA THR A 810 15.75 -17.18 12.04
C THR A 810 14.39 -16.97 12.69
N LEU A 811 13.42 -17.82 12.34
CA LEU A 811 12.07 -17.79 12.91
C LEU A 811 12.00 -18.55 14.24
N SER A 812 12.72 -19.67 14.35
CA SER A 812 12.89 -20.43 15.59
C SER A 812 14.21 -21.22 15.59
N ALA A 813 14.76 -21.49 16.79
CA ALA A 813 15.98 -22.28 16.98
C ALA A 813 16.03 -22.99 18.35
N HIS A 814 16.96 -23.93 18.50
CA HIS A 814 17.21 -24.76 19.68
C HIS A 814 17.46 -23.96 20.97
N ARG A 815 16.81 -24.35 22.07
CA ARG A 815 16.80 -23.62 23.35
C ARG A 815 18.17 -23.36 23.98
N GLN A 816 19.16 -24.23 23.77
CA GLN A 816 20.52 -24.10 24.34
C GLN A 816 21.52 -23.34 23.45
N GLY A 817 21.09 -22.74 22.33
CA GLY A 817 21.96 -22.07 21.35
C GLY A 817 21.51 -20.68 20.91
N ASP A 818 20.44 -20.14 21.50
CA ASP A 818 19.87 -18.84 21.11
C ASP A 818 20.90 -17.69 21.23
N ASP A 819 21.83 -17.75 22.19
CA ASP A 819 22.82 -16.70 22.44
C ASP A 819 23.90 -16.56 21.35
N VAL A 820 24.10 -17.59 20.52
CA VAL A 820 25.14 -17.60 19.46
C VAL A 820 24.58 -17.40 18.05
N ILE A 821 23.26 -17.44 17.89
CA ILE A 821 22.59 -17.24 16.60
C ILE A 821 22.14 -15.79 16.49
N ASP A 822 22.77 -15.04 15.58
CA ASP A 822 22.22 -13.76 15.14
C ASP A 822 20.94 -14.01 14.33
N ARG A 823 19.79 -13.95 15.02
CA ARG A 823 18.46 -14.24 14.45
C ARG A 823 18.07 -13.25 13.36
N TRP A 824 18.49 -12.00 13.50
CA TRP A 824 18.15 -10.94 12.56
C TRP A 824 19.11 -10.97 11.37
N GLY A 825 20.43 -10.85 11.61
CA GLY A 825 21.46 -11.01 10.59
C GLY A 825 21.44 -10.03 9.42
N TYR A 826 20.50 -9.09 9.43
CA TYR A 826 20.27 -8.10 8.38
C TYR A 826 20.48 -6.71 8.99
N ARG A 827 21.23 -5.87 8.30
CA ARG A 827 21.53 -4.50 8.73
C ARG A 827 21.17 -3.54 7.60
N PRO A 828 19.94 -3.01 7.60
CA PRO A 828 19.53 -2.08 6.56
C PRO A 828 20.28 -0.75 6.69
N SER A 829 20.42 -0.01 5.57
CA SER A 829 20.92 1.37 5.62
C SER A 829 20.04 2.28 6.47
N SER A 830 18.77 1.92 6.62
CA SER A 830 17.76 2.65 7.39
C SER A 830 17.84 2.42 8.91
N LEU A 831 18.76 1.56 9.40
CA LEU A 831 18.81 1.13 10.80
C LEU A 831 18.85 2.30 11.80
N ARG A 832 19.58 3.37 11.46
CA ARG A 832 19.65 4.58 12.27
C ARG A 832 18.25 5.19 12.50
N LEU A 833 17.43 5.27 11.46
CA LEU A 833 16.08 5.83 11.53
C LEU A 833 15.17 4.93 12.39
N MET A 834 15.27 3.61 12.24
CA MET A 834 14.54 2.65 13.06
C MET A 834 14.87 2.81 14.55
N GLN A 835 16.16 2.91 14.88
CA GLN A 835 16.63 3.12 16.26
C GLN A 835 16.17 4.46 16.82
N GLN A 836 16.24 5.54 16.04
CA GLN A 836 15.76 6.86 16.46
C GLN A 836 14.26 6.87 16.71
N LEU A 837 13.48 6.18 15.87
CA LEU A 837 12.04 6.05 16.07
C LEU A 837 11.70 5.25 17.32
N LYS A 838 12.36 4.10 17.53
CA LYS A 838 12.21 3.33 18.77
C LYS A 838 12.59 4.17 19.98
N GLN A 839 13.72 4.87 19.95
CA GLN A 839 14.16 5.73 21.05
C GLN A 839 13.19 6.89 21.32
N ARG A 840 12.54 7.43 20.28
CA ARG A 840 11.57 8.53 20.41
C ARG A 840 10.28 8.09 21.10
N TRP A 841 9.78 6.89 20.81
CA TRP A 841 8.51 6.40 21.36
C TRP A 841 8.66 5.48 22.58
N ASP A 842 9.83 4.87 22.75
CA ASP A 842 10.19 3.97 23.85
C ASP A 842 11.61 4.30 24.38
N PRO A 843 11.82 5.49 24.97
CA PRO A 843 13.14 5.95 25.40
C PRO A 843 13.76 5.10 26.52
N SER A 844 12.93 4.39 27.27
CA SER A 844 13.35 3.49 28.36
C SER A 844 13.60 2.05 27.88
N GLY A 845 13.42 1.75 26.58
CA GLY A 845 13.62 0.40 26.03
C GLY A 845 12.71 -0.66 26.65
N VAL A 846 11.46 -0.31 26.94
CA VAL A 846 10.49 -1.19 27.59
C VAL A 846 9.99 -2.28 26.64
N LEU A 847 9.70 -1.92 25.40
CA LEU A 847 8.98 -2.79 24.47
C LEU A 847 9.94 -3.71 23.73
N ASN A 848 9.85 -5.02 23.98
CA ASN A 848 10.64 -6.06 23.28
C ASN A 848 12.13 -5.65 23.11
N PRO A 849 12.89 -5.54 24.21
CA PRO A 849 14.23 -4.94 24.20
C PRO A 849 15.32 -5.75 23.48
N ASP A 850 15.07 -7.02 23.17
CA ASP A 850 16.06 -7.97 22.63
C ASP A 850 15.81 -8.32 21.16
#